data_AF-A0A518ERQ8-F1
#
_entry.id   AF-A0A518ERQ8-F1
#
_cell.length_a   1.000
_cell.length_b   1.000
_cell.length_c   1.000
_cell.angle_alpha   90.00
_cell.angle_beta   90.00
_cell.angle_gamma   90.00
#
_symmetry.space_group_name_H-M   'P 1'
#
loop_
_entity.id
_entity.type
_entity.pdbx_description
1 polymer ?
#
loop_
_entity_poly.entity_id
_entity_poly.type
_entity_poly.pdbx_seq_one_letter_code
_entity_poly.pdbx_strand_id
1 'polypeptide(L)'
;MSRKLAFSRPLSPFTATENCPMTRPTRPLCPPAARTGAAALFFLGLPVAAGMAMLSGAPAHAAISQDDGDLKAAQVQLELHPDDPAVLLAASEAAFAEAEDDQALWYAELARIAAEGTDAARDTEKKVRAIRDEIGIEVPMLGKSVDDYSKDLFDFARACSGKKYYANAADLLGSLVGSPYERQAISILEKLFKKSDAIEAMLNSGVPIKVDVKGRRSDEEIQRLNRTHSDWSSKHELKGKNYTVLTDMGIEIAEQMLSAMEQMNQFYRQIFEYKERGGTMRRCEVRVWKTREEFDGFNDGVSPNVKGFFRPDENSVSTYDPRTEPGGSSKTIEDLWTTLYHEASHQFTRAVWKNPIPTWLNEGTASYFEGAALLTGGVVETNRIPRSRLSSLVYYLGIDDLWEKSEGSEAVGKSGRYTPAPRSPGLKAVVSYMAPGSYPGEYYPFGWGIVYFCLNYENENSERVYAPIYKEFMKSYYKTGGDNPLKRFVVYFIEQPEIEGIKTFEDFENLWIDWIAELARRQFGGPDQADKLIAQAQREIADKQPGYAIQSLRWALRKRAEDPTALKLLAESYLETDNKDAALFTYRQLAMVARGADDMEAPLRGYDGTAAEALEAALAGLVNVDSSIGKKLSDGVDTFVQNTLQEADAWVEAGYPRVGLQAIAMATELVGGDGHLSAKAAEIRDSASVDVRRTYRLPVKDLQGWSTSGGEWEAEEDGTDRTIIHPEDRAAEATLIKPPRSTFRFDVDVEVADPESMTLPGITFAGGPSGNRSFVMLGNSGTFGFLEFDRETGAPKLDMDAFKRGPRVKDGKVTMSIEVGPHATKFYADDKELASIEQAASAVAGQIGLTCWGKTKFLNPRLTY
;
A
#
# COMPACT_ATOMS: atom_id res chain seq x y z
N MET A 1 20.13 55.43 9.89
CA MET A 1 21.49 55.93 9.64
C MET A 1 22.09 55.13 8.50
N SER A 2 22.38 55.82 7.40
CA SER A 2 22.83 55.28 6.11
C SER A 2 24.25 54.73 6.14
N ARG A 3 24.52 53.68 5.36
CA ARG A 3 25.78 53.59 4.58
C ARG A 3 25.61 52.69 3.35
N LYS A 4 26.14 53.24 2.25
CA LYS A 4 25.95 52.87 0.85
C LYS A 4 26.96 51.82 0.38
N LEU A 5 26.52 51.11 -0.66
CA LEU A 5 27.27 50.29 -1.63
C LEU A 5 28.50 51.00 -2.24
N ALA A 6 29.54 50.21 -2.52
CA ALA A 6 30.31 50.25 -3.78
C ALA A 6 31.27 49.05 -3.84
N PHE A 7 31.16 48.19 -4.87
CA PHE A 7 32.30 47.41 -5.36
C PHE A 7 32.27 47.35 -6.89
N SER A 8 33.44 47.66 -7.44
CA SER A 8 33.78 47.85 -8.84
C SER A 8 34.02 46.53 -9.57
N ARG A 9 33.67 46.49 -10.86
CA ARG A 9 34.18 45.52 -11.83
C ARG A 9 35.61 45.87 -12.26
N PRO A 10 36.36 44.88 -12.75
CA PRO A 10 37.13 45.07 -13.98
C PRO A 10 36.84 44.00 -15.04
N LEU A 11 37.07 44.38 -16.30
CA LEU A 11 36.96 43.60 -17.53
C LEU A 11 38.36 43.33 -18.12
N SER A 12 38.54 42.12 -18.68
CA SER A 12 39.44 41.70 -19.79
C SER A 12 40.97 41.62 -19.57
N PRO A 13 41.80 41.03 -20.48
CA PRO A 13 41.53 40.22 -21.72
C PRO A 13 42.47 38.98 -22.00
N PHE A 14 42.11 38.15 -23.02
CA PHE A 14 42.91 37.35 -24.03
C PHE A 14 44.04 36.38 -23.59
N THR A 15 44.36 35.21 -24.18
CA THR A 15 44.57 34.68 -25.56
C THR A 15 44.40 33.13 -25.58
N ALA A 16 43.73 32.43 -26.51
CA ALA A 16 43.98 32.06 -27.93
C ALA A 16 45.05 30.95 -28.21
N THR A 17 44.70 30.04 -29.16
CA THR A 17 45.41 28.98 -29.94
C THR A 17 45.08 27.52 -29.57
N GLU A 18 44.77 26.52 -30.45
CA GLU A 18 44.65 26.39 -31.92
C GLU A 18 44.06 24.98 -32.29
N ASN A 19 43.29 24.89 -33.41
CA ASN A 19 43.21 23.83 -34.48
C ASN A 19 42.90 22.34 -34.13
N CYS A 20 42.13 21.48 -34.84
CA CYS A 20 41.30 21.37 -36.07
C CYS A 20 40.80 19.87 -36.15
N PRO A 21 40.07 19.31 -37.17
CA PRO A 21 38.93 19.76 -37.99
C PRO A 21 37.72 18.77 -38.01
N MET A 22 36.71 19.18 -38.79
CA MET A 22 35.36 18.66 -39.05
C MET A 22 35.22 17.34 -39.84
N THR A 23 34.03 16.73 -39.74
CA THR A 23 33.18 16.35 -40.91
C THR A 23 31.67 16.39 -40.56
N ARG A 24 30.85 16.97 -41.46
CA ARG A 24 29.36 16.94 -41.50
C ARG A 24 28.90 16.09 -42.69
N PRO A 25 27.62 15.64 -42.70
CA PRO A 25 26.76 15.84 -43.88
C PRO A 25 25.35 16.38 -43.50
N THR A 26 24.94 17.55 -44.00
CA THR A 26 23.98 17.79 -45.12
C THR A 26 22.51 17.37 -44.88
N ARG A 27 21.64 18.37 -44.68
CA ARG A 27 20.19 18.36 -44.94
C ARG A 27 19.90 18.59 -46.44
N PRO A 28 18.70 18.23 -46.93
CA PRO A 28 18.04 18.98 -48.00
C PRO A 28 16.83 19.80 -47.49
N LEU A 29 16.58 20.89 -48.22
CA LEU A 29 15.55 21.90 -48.06
C LEU A 29 14.26 21.53 -48.83
N CYS A 30 13.12 21.92 -48.24
CA CYS A 30 11.86 22.50 -48.78
C CYS A 30 11.61 22.55 -50.32
N PRO A 31 10.33 22.54 -50.78
CA PRO A 31 9.56 23.80 -50.78
C PRO A 31 8.01 23.70 -50.56
N PRO A 32 7.32 24.85 -50.46
CA PRO A 32 5.97 25.01 -49.92
C PRO A 32 4.91 25.40 -50.99
N ALA A 33 3.61 25.29 -50.64
CA ALA A 33 2.45 26.02 -51.21
C ALA A 33 1.15 25.35 -50.69
N ALA A 34 -0.02 25.94 -50.55
CA ALA A 34 -0.53 27.31 -50.57
C ALA A 34 -1.98 27.25 -50.04
N ARG A 35 -2.47 28.36 -49.49
CA ARG A 35 -3.88 28.59 -49.15
C ARG A 35 -4.68 28.95 -50.40
N THR A 36 -5.90 28.43 -50.51
CA THR A 36 -7.15 28.98 -51.11
C THR A 36 -8.18 27.85 -51.04
N GLY A 37 -9.47 27.98 -50.82
CA GLY A 37 -10.45 29.06 -50.97
C GLY A 37 -11.83 28.38 -50.97
N ALA A 38 -12.87 29.18 -50.77
CA ALA A 38 -14.23 28.79 -50.37
C ALA A 38 -15.13 28.18 -51.46
N ALA A 39 -16.39 27.92 -51.03
CA ALA A 39 -17.64 27.69 -51.78
C ALA A 39 -17.94 26.24 -52.21
N ALA A 40 -19.18 25.77 -52.36
CA ALA A 40 -20.53 26.03 -51.85
C ALA A 40 -21.43 25.03 -52.63
N LEU A 41 -22.42 24.45 -51.94
CA LEU A 41 -23.71 23.90 -52.43
C LEU A 41 -23.81 23.21 -53.81
N PHE A 42 -24.34 21.98 -53.85
CA PHE A 42 -25.67 21.71 -54.44
C PHE A 42 -26.23 20.33 -54.05
N PHE A 43 -27.55 20.31 -53.86
CA PHE A 43 -28.46 19.21 -53.53
C PHE A 43 -28.62 18.17 -54.65
N LEU A 44 -28.87 16.91 -54.26
CA LEU A 44 -29.71 15.85 -54.88
C LEU A 44 -29.48 14.61 -53.98
N GLY A 45 -30.43 13.97 -53.29
CA GLY A 45 -31.84 13.75 -53.56
C GLY A 45 -32.05 12.26 -53.86
N LEU A 46 -32.42 11.47 -52.84
CA LEU A 46 -33.25 10.23 -52.81
C LEU A 46 -32.74 9.12 -51.85
N PRO A 47 -33.66 8.26 -51.35
CA PRO A 47 -33.63 7.71 -49.99
C PRO A 47 -33.21 6.24 -49.95
N VAL A 48 -32.59 5.84 -48.84
CA VAL A 48 -32.59 4.42 -48.42
C VAL A 48 -32.88 4.39 -46.92
N ALA A 49 -34.09 3.94 -46.61
CA ALA A 49 -34.43 3.40 -45.31
C ALA A 49 -33.67 2.08 -45.14
N ALA A 50 -32.81 2.00 -44.14
CA ALA A 50 -32.33 0.75 -43.56
C ALA A 50 -31.95 1.04 -42.11
N GLY A 51 -32.60 0.33 -41.19
CA GLY A 51 -32.60 0.63 -39.75
C GLY A 51 -31.20 0.60 -39.13
N MET A 52 -30.86 1.69 -38.44
CA MET A 52 -29.94 1.64 -37.32
C MET A 52 -30.76 1.29 -36.08
N ALA A 53 -30.75 0.00 -35.74
CA ALA A 53 -31.02 -0.43 -34.37
C ALA A 53 -29.95 0.21 -33.49
N MET A 54 -30.37 1.15 -32.64
CA MET A 54 -29.60 1.59 -31.49
C MET A 54 -29.37 0.35 -30.61
N LEU A 55 -28.17 -0.22 -30.67
CA LEU A 55 -27.71 -1.17 -29.66
C LEU A 55 -27.39 -0.38 -28.39
N SER A 56 -28.42 0.00 -27.64
CA SER A 56 -28.28 0.19 -26.21
C SER A 56 -28.10 -1.20 -25.61
N GLY A 57 -26.84 -1.62 -25.44
CA GLY A 57 -26.50 -2.82 -24.71
C GLY A 57 -26.87 -2.64 -23.24
N ALA A 58 -28.14 -2.84 -22.90
CA ALA A 58 -28.51 -3.22 -21.54
C ALA A 58 -27.84 -4.57 -21.28
N PRO A 59 -27.15 -4.77 -20.15
CA PRO A 59 -26.65 -6.09 -19.81
C PRO A 59 -27.84 -7.06 -19.81
N ALA A 60 -27.71 -8.14 -20.57
CA ALA A 60 -28.65 -9.24 -20.55
C ALA A 60 -28.51 -9.95 -19.20
N HIS A 61 -29.05 -9.35 -18.14
CA HIS A 61 -29.44 -10.10 -16.96
C HIS A 61 -30.44 -11.12 -17.47
N ALA A 62 -30.07 -12.40 -17.44
CA ALA A 62 -31.01 -13.48 -17.69
C ALA A 62 -32.23 -13.18 -16.84
N ALA A 63 -33.37 -12.94 -17.48
CA ALA A 63 -34.60 -12.63 -16.79
C ALA A 63 -34.84 -13.78 -15.81
N ILE A 64 -34.58 -13.54 -14.52
CA ILE A 64 -35.09 -14.40 -13.46
C ILE A 64 -36.58 -14.45 -13.75
N SER A 65 -37.07 -15.64 -14.11
CA SER A 65 -38.47 -15.79 -14.43
C SER A 65 -39.21 -15.38 -13.16
N GLN A 66 -40.08 -14.37 -13.23
CA GLN A 66 -40.88 -13.95 -12.08
C GLN A 66 -41.79 -15.08 -11.54
N ASP A 67 -41.82 -16.24 -12.21
CA ASP A 67 -42.59 -17.43 -11.87
C ASP A 67 -41.84 -18.43 -10.96
N ASP A 68 -40.54 -18.26 -10.72
CA ASP A 68 -39.78 -19.14 -9.81
C ASP A 68 -39.75 -18.55 -8.40
N GLY A 69 -40.91 -18.42 -7.75
CA GLY A 69 -41.08 -17.92 -6.37
C GLY A 69 -40.42 -18.76 -5.26
N ASP A 70 -39.35 -19.48 -5.57
CA ASP A 70 -38.54 -20.30 -4.67
C ASP A 70 -37.43 -19.43 -4.06
N LEU A 71 -37.49 -19.19 -2.75
CA LEU A 71 -36.49 -18.42 -2.00
C LEU A 71 -35.07 -18.96 -2.21
N LYS A 72 -34.93 -20.29 -2.34
CA LYS A 72 -33.62 -20.93 -2.54
C LYS A 72 -33.00 -20.56 -3.88
N ALA A 73 -33.81 -20.44 -4.93
CA ALA A 73 -33.32 -20.02 -6.24
C ALA A 73 -32.85 -18.56 -6.20
N ALA A 74 -33.59 -17.69 -5.51
CA ALA A 74 -33.20 -16.29 -5.32
C ALA A 74 -31.91 -16.15 -4.48
N GLN A 75 -31.74 -16.96 -3.43
CA GLN A 75 -30.50 -17.01 -2.64
C GLN A 75 -29.28 -17.42 -3.46
N VAL A 76 -29.43 -18.39 -4.37
CA VAL A 76 -28.34 -18.76 -5.31
C VAL A 76 -27.98 -17.58 -6.21
N GLN A 77 -28.95 -16.79 -6.66
CA GLN A 77 -28.67 -15.58 -7.44
C GLN A 77 -27.98 -14.49 -6.59
N LEU A 78 -28.35 -14.34 -5.32
CA LEU A 78 -27.67 -13.44 -4.39
C LEU A 78 -26.20 -13.84 -4.19
N GLU A 79 -25.89 -15.13 -4.18
CA GLU A 79 -24.49 -15.55 -4.12
C GLU A 79 -23.68 -15.10 -5.35
N LEU A 80 -24.32 -14.91 -6.50
CA LEU A 80 -23.66 -14.44 -7.72
C LEU A 80 -23.66 -12.91 -7.84
N HIS A 81 -24.69 -12.26 -7.29
CA HIS A 81 -24.99 -10.85 -7.42
C HIS A 81 -25.50 -10.26 -6.10
N PRO A 82 -24.66 -10.24 -5.03
CA PRO A 82 -25.10 -9.96 -3.66
C PRO A 82 -25.57 -8.53 -3.42
N ASP A 83 -25.17 -7.62 -4.30
CA ASP A 83 -25.49 -6.19 -4.24
C ASP A 83 -26.35 -5.74 -5.44
N ASP A 84 -26.93 -6.66 -6.22
CA ASP A 84 -27.86 -6.30 -7.31
C ASP A 84 -29.26 -5.99 -6.74
N PRO A 85 -29.79 -4.76 -6.91
CA PRO A 85 -31.07 -4.38 -6.32
C PRO A 85 -32.26 -5.21 -6.80
N ALA A 86 -32.24 -5.67 -8.05
CA ALA A 86 -33.33 -6.47 -8.60
C ALA A 86 -33.32 -7.90 -8.03
N VAL A 87 -32.12 -8.47 -7.84
CA VAL A 87 -31.95 -9.79 -7.22
C VAL A 87 -32.34 -9.76 -5.75
N LEU A 88 -31.94 -8.72 -5.00
CA LEU A 88 -32.34 -8.50 -3.61
C LEU A 88 -33.86 -8.37 -3.47
N LEU A 89 -34.50 -7.61 -4.36
CA LEU A 89 -35.95 -7.46 -4.34
C LEU A 89 -36.68 -8.77 -4.66
N ALA A 90 -36.19 -9.55 -5.63
CA ALA A 90 -36.76 -10.86 -5.94
C ALA A 90 -36.63 -11.83 -4.74
N ALA A 91 -35.49 -11.82 -4.04
CA ALA A 91 -35.30 -12.58 -2.82
C ALA A 91 -36.22 -12.11 -1.69
N SER A 92 -36.49 -10.80 -1.60
CA SER A 92 -37.44 -10.23 -0.66
C SER A 92 -38.88 -10.73 -0.91
N GLU A 93 -39.33 -10.66 -2.16
CA GLU A 93 -40.67 -11.13 -2.56
C GLU A 93 -40.83 -12.65 -2.32
N ALA A 94 -39.79 -13.45 -2.61
CA ALA A 94 -39.79 -14.88 -2.36
C ALA A 94 -39.83 -15.23 -0.86
N ALA A 95 -39.02 -14.55 -0.04
CA ALA A 95 -39.04 -14.73 1.41
C ALA A 95 -40.40 -14.34 2.01
N PHE A 96 -41.02 -13.26 1.50
CA PHE A 96 -42.35 -12.85 1.93
C PHE A 96 -43.42 -13.89 1.58
N ALA A 97 -43.33 -14.49 0.39
CA ALA A 97 -44.23 -15.57 -0.02
C ALA A 97 -44.10 -16.84 0.86
N GLU A 98 -42.93 -17.08 1.44
CA GLU A 98 -42.67 -18.15 2.41
C GLU A 98 -42.98 -17.77 3.87
N ALA A 99 -43.56 -16.58 4.10
CA ALA A 99 -43.87 -16.02 5.42
C ALA A 99 -42.63 -15.81 6.31
N GLU A 100 -41.48 -15.52 5.69
CA GLU A 100 -40.24 -15.15 6.36
C GLU A 100 -40.07 -13.61 6.42
N ASP A 101 -40.98 -12.92 7.11
CA ASP A 101 -41.09 -11.45 7.09
C ASP A 101 -39.78 -10.71 7.44
N ASP A 102 -38.99 -11.22 8.39
CA ASP A 102 -37.67 -10.65 8.74
C ASP A 102 -36.65 -10.75 7.61
N GLN A 103 -36.58 -11.90 6.93
CA GLN A 103 -35.68 -12.07 5.80
C GLN A 103 -36.17 -11.28 4.58
N ALA A 104 -37.48 -11.25 4.36
CA ALA A 104 -38.10 -10.43 3.31
C ALA A 104 -37.77 -8.95 3.49
N LEU A 105 -37.96 -8.42 4.70
CA LEU A 105 -37.73 -7.00 4.99
C LEU A 105 -36.25 -6.65 4.94
N TRP A 106 -35.36 -7.54 5.42
CA TRP A 106 -33.93 -7.35 5.32
C TRP A 106 -33.46 -7.24 3.85
N TYR A 107 -33.91 -8.13 2.97
CA TYR A 107 -33.60 -8.04 1.54
C TYR A 107 -34.21 -6.81 0.88
N ALA A 108 -35.43 -6.40 1.27
CA ALA A 108 -36.08 -5.20 0.76
C ALA A 108 -35.24 -3.94 1.07
N GLU A 109 -34.79 -3.81 2.32
CA GLU A 109 -33.98 -2.65 2.74
C GLU A 109 -32.58 -2.67 2.10
N LEU A 110 -31.95 -3.84 1.95
CA LEU A 110 -30.71 -3.96 1.18
C LEU A 110 -30.89 -3.56 -0.28
N ALA A 111 -31.98 -3.98 -0.93
CA ALA A 111 -32.30 -3.60 -2.30
C ALA A 111 -32.43 -2.07 -2.42
N ARG A 112 -33.08 -1.43 -1.44
CA ARG A 112 -33.23 0.03 -1.38
C ARG A 112 -31.87 0.71 -1.37
N ILE A 113 -30.98 0.30 -0.48
CA ILE A 113 -29.63 0.85 -0.32
C ILE A 113 -28.82 0.62 -1.60
N ALA A 114 -28.82 -0.59 -2.15
CA ALA A 114 -28.10 -0.93 -3.37
C ALA A 114 -28.60 -0.15 -4.60
N ALA A 115 -29.89 0.21 -4.63
CA ALA A 115 -30.46 0.99 -5.72
C ALA A 115 -30.14 2.49 -5.63
N GLU A 116 -29.60 2.98 -4.51
CA GLU A 116 -29.37 4.41 -4.31
C GLU A 116 -28.49 5.01 -5.41
N GLY A 117 -28.97 6.10 -5.98
CA GLY A 117 -28.28 6.79 -7.07
C GLY A 117 -28.31 6.13 -8.45
N THR A 118 -28.98 4.98 -8.58
CA THR A 118 -29.32 4.37 -9.87
C THR A 118 -30.67 4.89 -10.40
N ASP A 119 -30.96 4.63 -11.68
CA ASP A 119 -32.27 4.92 -12.27
C ASP A 119 -33.41 4.06 -11.65
N ALA A 120 -33.07 2.93 -11.01
CA ALA A 120 -34.00 2.03 -10.37
C ALA A 120 -34.45 2.48 -8.97
N ALA A 121 -33.73 3.43 -8.33
CA ALA A 121 -33.93 3.84 -6.94
C ALA A 121 -35.39 4.10 -6.58
N ARG A 122 -36.11 4.86 -7.41
CA ARG A 122 -37.50 5.26 -7.17
C ARG A 122 -38.48 4.08 -7.26
N ASP A 123 -38.26 3.15 -8.19
CA ASP A 123 -39.12 1.96 -8.33
C ASP A 123 -38.86 0.98 -7.18
N THR A 124 -37.60 0.74 -6.85
CA THR A 124 -37.20 -0.07 -5.71
C THR A 124 -37.79 0.48 -4.41
N GLU A 125 -37.64 1.78 -4.13
CA GLU A 125 -38.21 2.40 -2.92
C GLU A 125 -39.73 2.22 -2.85
N LYS A 126 -40.45 2.36 -3.96
CA LYS A 126 -41.90 2.14 -4.01
C LYS A 126 -42.27 0.71 -3.63
N LYS A 127 -41.54 -0.29 -4.12
CA LYS A 127 -41.80 -1.71 -3.82
C LYS A 127 -41.45 -2.07 -2.38
N VAL A 128 -40.32 -1.55 -1.87
CA VAL A 128 -39.93 -1.70 -0.47
C VAL A 128 -41.01 -1.11 0.46
N ARG A 129 -41.56 0.07 0.13
CA ARG A 129 -42.70 0.64 0.87
C ARG A 129 -43.93 -0.25 0.84
N ALA A 130 -44.26 -0.85 -0.30
CA ALA A 130 -45.40 -1.76 -0.41
C ALA A 130 -45.24 -3.00 0.49
N ILE A 131 -44.06 -3.63 0.48
CA ILE A 131 -43.75 -4.78 1.36
C ILE A 131 -43.88 -4.38 2.83
N ARG A 132 -43.34 -3.21 3.21
CA ARG A 132 -43.45 -2.68 4.57
C ARG A 132 -44.89 -2.40 4.99
N ASP A 133 -45.69 -1.82 4.11
CA ASP A 133 -47.10 -1.54 4.36
C ASP A 133 -47.90 -2.85 4.55
N GLU A 134 -47.53 -3.91 3.82
CA GLU A 134 -48.16 -5.23 3.92
C GLU A 134 -47.79 -5.98 5.20
N ILE A 135 -46.51 -5.92 5.60
CA ILE A 135 -46.02 -6.42 6.88
C ILE A 135 -46.58 -5.60 8.07
N GLY A 136 -46.90 -4.33 7.85
CA GLY A 136 -47.44 -3.42 8.87
C GLY A 136 -46.37 -2.82 9.79
N ILE A 137 -45.18 -2.54 9.26
CA ILE A 137 -44.03 -2.08 10.05
C ILE A 137 -43.88 -0.55 10.09
N GLU A 138 -43.95 0.02 11.31
CA GLU A 138 -43.85 1.47 11.55
C GLU A 138 -42.44 1.96 11.92
N VAL A 139 -41.47 1.06 12.13
CA VAL A 139 -40.06 1.43 12.44
C VAL A 139 -39.47 2.21 11.26
N PRO A 140 -38.69 3.29 11.44
CA PRO A 140 -38.05 4.01 10.33
C PRO A 140 -37.25 3.12 9.38
N MET A 141 -37.05 3.55 8.13
CA MET A 141 -36.21 2.81 7.17
C MET A 141 -34.79 2.59 7.71
N LEU A 142 -34.23 1.43 7.38
CA LEU A 142 -32.88 1.05 7.75
C LEU A 142 -31.85 2.07 7.27
N GLY A 143 -30.89 2.39 8.12
CA GLY A 143 -29.73 3.21 7.78
C GLY A 143 -29.92 4.69 8.08
N LYS A 144 -31.00 5.08 8.77
CA LYS A 144 -31.23 6.49 9.11
C LYS A 144 -30.09 7.07 9.94
N SER A 145 -29.62 6.33 10.96
CA SER A 145 -28.48 6.75 11.77
C SER A 145 -27.20 6.91 10.93
N VAL A 146 -26.99 5.98 9.98
CA VAL A 146 -25.84 5.98 9.05
C VAL A 146 -25.88 7.17 8.11
N ASP A 147 -27.05 7.53 7.58
CA ASP A 147 -27.24 8.69 6.71
C ASP A 147 -26.96 10.01 7.45
N ASP A 148 -27.51 10.13 8.66
CA ASP A 148 -27.33 11.31 9.52
C ASP A 148 -25.83 11.48 9.88
N TYR A 149 -25.14 10.40 10.23
CA TYR A 149 -23.71 10.45 10.53
C TYR A 149 -22.83 10.63 9.29
N SER A 150 -23.19 10.04 8.14
CA SER A 150 -22.51 10.28 6.86
C SER A 150 -22.55 11.76 6.47
N LYS A 151 -23.67 12.44 6.75
CA LYS A 151 -23.77 13.89 6.60
C LYS A 151 -22.81 14.62 7.53
N ASP A 152 -22.72 14.22 8.79
CA ASP A 152 -21.82 14.84 9.76
C ASP A 152 -20.36 14.64 9.37
N LEU A 153 -19.96 13.44 8.93
CA LEU A 153 -18.64 13.17 8.34
C LEU A 153 -18.35 14.06 7.13
N PHE A 154 -19.32 14.22 6.23
CA PHE A 154 -19.19 15.13 5.09
C PHE A 154 -18.97 16.58 5.53
N ASP A 155 -19.73 17.05 6.51
CA ASP A 155 -19.58 18.39 7.09
C ASP A 155 -18.23 18.56 7.82
N PHE A 156 -17.75 17.53 8.51
CA PHE A 156 -16.42 17.51 9.13
C PHE A 156 -15.31 17.55 8.10
N ALA A 157 -15.42 16.78 7.01
CA ALA A 157 -14.46 16.81 5.93
C ALA A 157 -14.37 18.19 5.28
N ARG A 158 -15.52 18.86 5.11
CA ARG A 158 -15.56 20.26 4.64
C ARG A 158 -14.91 21.22 5.62
N ALA A 159 -15.12 21.05 6.92
CA ALA A 159 -14.46 21.85 7.95
C ALA A 159 -12.94 21.63 7.92
N CYS A 160 -12.47 20.39 7.82
CA CYS A 160 -11.06 20.02 7.67
C CYS A 160 -10.45 20.69 6.43
N SER A 161 -11.12 20.56 5.27
CA SER A 161 -10.70 21.19 4.02
C SER A 161 -10.59 22.72 4.15
N GLY A 162 -11.55 23.36 4.81
CA GLY A 162 -11.54 24.80 5.09
C GLY A 162 -10.37 25.25 5.98
N LYS A 163 -9.93 24.39 6.89
CA LYS A 163 -8.76 24.61 7.76
C LYS A 163 -7.44 24.12 7.19
N LYS A 164 -7.45 23.57 5.97
CA LYS A 164 -6.29 22.97 5.29
C LYS A 164 -5.76 21.70 5.96
N TYR A 165 -6.61 21.01 6.73
CA TYR A 165 -6.37 19.62 7.14
C TYR A 165 -6.77 18.70 5.98
N TYR A 166 -6.05 18.83 4.86
CA TYR A 166 -6.41 18.20 3.59
C TYR A 166 -6.32 16.69 3.67
N ALA A 167 -5.39 16.17 4.48
CA ALA A 167 -5.24 14.75 4.69
C ALA A 167 -6.51 14.18 5.35
N ASN A 168 -6.91 14.75 6.49
CA ASN A 168 -8.16 14.34 7.15
C ASN A 168 -9.39 14.56 6.27
N ALA A 169 -9.45 15.65 5.50
CA ALA A 169 -10.57 15.88 4.59
C ALA A 169 -10.66 14.78 3.53
N ALA A 170 -9.54 14.38 2.93
CA ALA A 170 -9.53 13.35 1.90
C ALA A 170 -9.86 11.97 2.47
N ASP A 171 -9.33 11.63 3.65
CA ASP A 171 -9.65 10.41 4.39
C ASP A 171 -11.16 10.30 4.69
N LEU A 172 -11.73 11.34 5.33
CA LEU A 172 -13.16 11.40 5.68
C LEU A 172 -14.09 11.39 4.46
N LEU A 173 -13.68 11.99 3.34
CA LEU A 173 -14.47 11.90 2.10
C LEU A 173 -14.36 10.52 1.45
N GLY A 174 -13.21 9.86 1.60
CA GLY A 174 -12.97 8.50 1.12
C GLY A 174 -13.80 7.47 1.87
N SER A 175 -14.07 7.67 3.16
CA SER A 175 -14.94 6.80 3.96
C SER A 175 -16.43 6.94 3.63
N LEU A 176 -16.82 7.91 2.79
CA LEU A 176 -18.22 8.12 2.36
C LEU A 176 -18.58 7.35 1.09
N VAL A 177 -17.70 6.50 0.57
CA VAL A 177 -18.01 5.60 -0.55
C VAL A 177 -19.14 4.66 -0.14
N GLY A 178 -20.17 4.51 -0.97
CA GLY A 178 -21.37 3.73 -0.66
C GLY A 178 -22.41 4.45 0.22
N SER A 179 -22.15 5.69 0.64
CA SER A 179 -23.14 6.51 1.38
C SER A 179 -23.98 7.39 0.44
N PRO A 180 -25.11 7.95 0.91
CA PRO A 180 -25.88 8.94 0.13
C PRO A 180 -25.09 10.21 -0.27
N TYR A 181 -23.93 10.43 0.36
CA TYR A 181 -23.05 11.57 0.11
C TYR A 181 -21.88 11.25 -0.81
N GLU A 182 -21.75 10.02 -1.32
CA GLU A 182 -20.60 9.59 -2.15
C GLU A 182 -20.37 10.54 -3.33
N ARG A 183 -21.40 10.88 -4.10
CA ARG A 183 -21.27 11.76 -5.28
C ARG A 183 -20.74 13.15 -4.91
N GLN A 184 -21.23 13.72 -3.82
CA GLN A 184 -20.79 15.00 -3.30
C GLN A 184 -19.35 14.88 -2.79
N ALA A 185 -19.02 13.79 -2.10
CA ALA A 185 -17.70 13.52 -1.55
C ALA A 185 -16.65 13.39 -2.64
N ILE A 186 -16.92 12.60 -3.69
CA ILE A 186 -16.10 12.47 -4.90
C ILE A 186 -15.87 13.84 -5.54
N SER A 187 -16.91 14.67 -5.69
CA SER A 187 -16.74 16.00 -6.30
C SER A 187 -15.84 16.93 -5.47
N ILE A 188 -15.81 16.79 -4.13
CA ILE A 188 -14.89 17.55 -3.27
C ILE A 188 -13.48 16.97 -3.36
N LEU A 189 -13.32 15.64 -3.31
CA LEU A 189 -12.04 14.96 -3.50
C LEU A 189 -11.37 15.37 -4.81
N GLU A 190 -12.11 15.37 -5.92
CA GLU A 190 -11.59 15.83 -7.21
C GLU A 190 -11.10 17.28 -7.16
N LYS A 191 -11.81 18.16 -6.43
CA LYS A 191 -11.39 19.56 -6.26
C LYS A 191 -10.13 19.67 -5.39
N LEU A 192 -9.98 18.82 -4.38
CA LEU A 192 -8.77 18.74 -3.55
C LEU A 192 -7.58 18.26 -4.39
N PHE A 193 -7.75 17.18 -5.15
CA PHE A 193 -6.69 16.62 -5.99
C PHE A 193 -6.37 17.47 -7.25
N LYS A 194 -7.16 18.50 -7.55
CA LYS A 194 -6.81 19.52 -8.55
C LYS A 194 -5.97 20.68 -7.99
N LYS A 195 -5.83 20.78 -6.66
CA LYS A 195 -5.08 21.84 -5.97
C LYS A 195 -3.67 21.37 -5.64
N SER A 196 -2.67 21.98 -6.25
CA SER A 196 -1.27 21.57 -6.05
C SER A 196 -0.78 21.77 -4.62
N ASP A 197 -1.23 22.83 -3.93
CA ASP A 197 -0.92 23.10 -2.53
C ASP A 197 -1.58 22.09 -1.58
N ALA A 198 -2.80 21.62 -1.90
CA ALA A 198 -3.45 20.57 -1.15
C ALA A 198 -2.73 19.22 -1.31
N ILE A 199 -2.35 18.85 -2.54
CA ILE A 199 -1.54 17.65 -2.80
C ILE A 199 -0.22 17.73 -2.03
N GLU A 200 0.52 18.84 -2.15
CA GLU A 200 1.79 19.03 -1.45
C GLU A 200 1.62 18.90 0.08
N ALA A 201 0.58 19.50 0.65
CA ALA A 201 0.28 19.38 2.07
C ALA A 201 -0.08 17.95 2.49
N MET A 202 -0.86 17.20 1.70
CA MET A 202 -1.18 15.80 1.97
C MET A 202 0.06 14.90 1.91
N LEU A 203 0.94 15.12 0.94
CA LEU A 203 2.20 14.38 0.85
C LEU A 203 3.11 14.69 2.04
N ASN A 204 3.18 15.96 2.44
CA ASN A 204 4.00 16.42 3.57
C ASN A 204 3.45 16.01 4.94
N SER A 205 2.13 15.77 5.06
CA SER A 205 1.56 15.24 6.30
C SER A 205 2.10 13.84 6.60
N GLY A 206 2.43 13.09 5.54
CA GLY A 206 2.85 11.69 5.58
C GLY A 206 1.77 10.75 6.14
N VAL A 207 0.50 11.17 6.03
CA VAL A 207 -0.67 10.32 6.27
C VAL A 207 -0.91 9.46 5.02
N PRO A 208 -1.14 8.14 5.15
CA PRO A 208 -1.26 7.23 4.02
C PRO A 208 -2.64 7.30 3.34
N ILE A 209 -3.00 8.45 2.78
CA ILE A 209 -4.27 8.63 2.07
C ILE A 209 -4.11 8.29 0.61
N LYS A 210 -5.08 7.56 0.04
CA LYS A 210 -5.20 7.34 -1.40
C LYS A 210 -5.43 8.67 -2.13
N VAL A 211 -4.33 9.30 -2.56
CA VAL A 211 -4.37 10.46 -3.43
C VAL A 211 -4.60 9.95 -4.85
N ASP A 212 -5.82 10.14 -5.34
CA ASP A 212 -6.12 9.89 -6.75
C ASP A 212 -5.59 11.08 -7.56
N VAL A 213 -4.40 10.91 -8.13
CA VAL A 213 -3.68 11.98 -8.83
C VAL A 213 -4.26 12.13 -10.24
N LYS A 214 -5.34 12.93 -10.32
CA LYS A 214 -6.06 13.45 -11.51
C LYS A 214 -7.28 12.64 -11.95
N GLY A 215 -8.43 13.10 -11.46
CA GLY A 215 -9.76 12.95 -12.07
C GLY A 215 -10.05 11.54 -12.53
N ARG A 216 -10.63 10.71 -11.63
CA ARG A 216 -11.10 9.34 -11.91
C ARG A 216 -11.49 9.21 -13.38
N ARG A 217 -10.58 8.66 -14.17
CA ARG A 217 -10.93 8.17 -15.49
C ARG A 217 -11.89 7.02 -15.24
N SER A 218 -12.94 6.92 -16.05
CA SER A 218 -13.78 5.74 -15.96
C SER A 218 -12.93 4.51 -16.33
N ASP A 219 -13.31 3.34 -15.84
CA ASP A 219 -12.61 2.09 -16.17
C ASP A 219 -12.55 1.89 -17.70
N GLU A 220 -13.60 2.30 -18.43
CA GLU A 220 -13.59 2.26 -19.90
C GLU A 220 -12.57 3.22 -20.51
N GLU A 221 -12.39 4.41 -19.94
CA GLU A 221 -11.37 5.35 -20.39
C GLU A 221 -9.97 4.83 -20.11
N ILE A 222 -9.73 4.25 -18.93
CA ILE A 222 -8.46 3.61 -18.56
C ILE A 222 -8.15 2.49 -19.54
N GLN A 223 -9.09 1.58 -19.78
CA GLN A 223 -8.92 0.47 -20.72
C GLN A 223 -8.70 0.95 -22.16
N ARG A 224 -9.38 2.02 -22.59
CA ARG A 224 -9.18 2.61 -23.92
C ARG A 224 -7.78 3.19 -24.06
N LEU A 225 -7.31 3.93 -23.04
CA LEU A 225 -5.95 4.49 -23.02
C LEU A 225 -4.91 3.37 -23.00
N ASN A 226 -5.04 2.38 -22.11
CA ASN A 226 -4.10 1.26 -22.02
C ASN A 226 -4.03 0.46 -23.33
N ARG A 227 -5.16 0.27 -24.04
CA ARG A 227 -5.16 -0.34 -25.38
C ARG A 227 -4.49 0.52 -26.45
N THR A 228 -4.63 1.84 -26.36
CA THR A 228 -4.04 2.78 -27.34
C THR A 228 -2.52 2.88 -27.17
N HIS A 229 -2.04 2.69 -25.94
CA HIS A 229 -0.65 2.86 -25.53
C HIS A 229 -0.03 1.52 -25.09
N SER A 230 -0.47 0.40 -25.66
CA SER A 230 -0.08 -0.96 -25.25
C SER A 230 1.36 -1.32 -25.60
N ASP A 231 1.95 -0.58 -26.54
CA ASP A 231 3.28 -0.83 -27.10
C ASP A 231 4.17 0.41 -26.97
N TRP A 232 5.49 0.21 -26.82
CA TRP A 232 6.47 1.29 -26.62
C TRP A 232 6.44 2.39 -27.69
N SER A 233 6.14 2.04 -28.94
CA SER A 233 6.04 3.00 -30.05
C SER A 233 4.90 4.01 -29.82
N SER A 234 3.88 3.57 -29.09
CA SER A 234 2.68 4.31 -28.71
C SER A 234 2.65 4.69 -27.23
N LYS A 235 3.71 4.48 -26.45
CA LYS A 235 3.74 4.69 -24.98
C LYS A 235 3.08 5.97 -24.46
N HIS A 236 2.65 5.95 -23.20
CA HIS A 236 2.26 7.15 -22.47
C HIS A 236 3.45 8.09 -22.27
N GLU A 237 3.18 9.40 -22.34
CA GLU A 237 4.13 10.46 -22.02
C GLU A 237 3.49 11.45 -21.05
N LEU A 238 3.93 11.43 -19.79
CA LEU A 238 3.43 12.33 -18.74
C LEU A 238 4.52 13.29 -18.29
N LYS A 239 4.19 14.59 -18.20
CA LYS A 239 5.14 15.65 -17.84
C LYS A 239 4.83 16.24 -16.47
N GLY A 240 5.79 16.12 -15.56
CA GLY A 240 5.80 16.80 -14.27
C GLY A 240 6.72 18.01 -14.25
N LYS A 241 7.03 18.45 -13.03
CA LYS A 241 7.91 19.60 -12.78
C LYS A 241 9.37 19.23 -13.02
N ASN A 242 9.81 18.10 -12.48
CA ASN A 242 11.18 17.61 -12.53
C ASN A 242 11.35 16.36 -13.40
N TYR A 243 10.28 15.62 -13.72
CA TYR A 243 10.36 14.42 -14.57
C TYR A 243 9.42 14.40 -15.77
N THR A 244 9.79 13.65 -16.80
CA THR A 244 8.91 13.16 -17.86
C THR A 244 8.89 11.65 -17.79
N VAL A 245 7.74 11.03 -17.53
CA VAL A 245 7.56 9.57 -17.51
C VAL A 245 7.11 9.10 -18.88
N LEU A 246 7.76 8.05 -19.38
CA LEU A 246 7.53 7.39 -20.66
C LEU A 246 7.32 5.90 -20.40
N THR A 247 6.11 5.36 -20.60
CA THR A 247 5.81 3.95 -20.31
C THR A 247 4.59 3.40 -21.07
N ASP A 248 4.61 2.11 -21.37
CA ASP A 248 3.53 1.28 -21.95
C ASP A 248 2.92 0.30 -20.91
N MET A 249 3.23 0.47 -19.62
CA MET A 249 2.63 -0.31 -18.52
C MET A 249 1.18 0.08 -18.18
N GLY A 250 0.65 1.11 -18.83
CA GLY A 250 -0.69 1.66 -18.58
C GLY A 250 -0.69 3.02 -17.86
N ILE A 251 -1.80 3.74 -17.99
CA ILE A 251 -1.91 5.15 -17.57
C ILE A 251 -1.81 5.35 -16.06
N GLU A 252 -2.41 4.46 -15.27
CA GLU A 252 -2.42 4.58 -13.80
C GLU A 252 -1.01 4.41 -13.22
N ILE A 253 -0.27 3.40 -13.71
CA ILE A 253 1.13 3.19 -13.35
C ILE A 253 1.99 4.38 -13.77
N ALA A 254 1.76 4.95 -14.95
CA ALA A 254 2.46 6.15 -15.41
C ALA A 254 2.24 7.35 -14.47
N GLU A 255 1.02 7.54 -13.97
CA GLU A 255 0.67 8.62 -13.03
C GLU A 255 1.27 8.40 -11.64
N GLN A 256 1.23 7.15 -11.15
CA GLN A 256 1.90 6.76 -9.90
C GLN A 256 3.41 7.00 -9.99
N MET A 257 4.06 6.59 -11.09
CA MET A 257 5.46 6.88 -11.33
C MET A 257 5.75 8.37 -11.29
N LEU A 258 4.96 9.18 -12.00
CA LEU A 258 5.20 10.61 -12.04
C LEU A 258 5.09 11.23 -10.64
N SER A 259 4.04 10.88 -9.90
CA SER A 259 3.83 11.37 -8.53
C SER A 259 4.97 10.96 -7.60
N ALA A 260 5.34 9.68 -7.61
CA ALA A 260 6.39 9.12 -6.77
C ALA A 260 7.76 9.75 -7.06
N MET A 261 8.12 9.90 -8.34
CA MET A 261 9.39 10.51 -8.73
C MET A 261 9.47 11.97 -8.31
N GLU A 262 8.38 12.75 -8.41
CA GLU A 262 8.37 14.15 -7.93
C GLU A 262 8.58 14.26 -6.42
N GLN A 263 8.04 13.33 -5.63
CA GLN A 263 8.30 13.24 -4.19
C GLN A 263 9.76 12.87 -3.91
N MET A 264 10.27 11.86 -4.61
CA MET A 264 11.69 11.48 -4.51
C MET A 264 12.62 12.62 -4.90
N ASN A 265 12.23 13.49 -5.84
CA ASN A 265 13.00 14.71 -6.14
C ASN A 265 13.25 15.57 -4.90
N GLN A 266 12.22 15.75 -4.07
CA GLN A 266 12.32 16.55 -2.85
C GLN A 266 13.25 15.87 -1.85
N PHE A 267 13.14 14.54 -1.72
CA PHE A 267 14.01 13.77 -0.85
C PHE A 267 15.47 13.83 -1.31
N TYR A 268 15.75 13.68 -2.61
CA TYR A 268 17.10 13.84 -3.16
C TYR A 268 17.65 15.24 -2.84
N ARG A 269 16.88 16.31 -3.06
CA ARG A 269 17.34 17.68 -2.76
C ARG A 269 17.76 17.85 -1.31
N GLN A 270 17.03 17.25 -0.37
CA GLN A 270 17.32 17.29 1.05
C GLN A 270 18.62 16.56 1.40
N ILE A 271 18.85 15.36 0.85
CA ILE A 271 20.05 14.57 1.14
C ILE A 271 21.29 15.19 0.49
N PHE A 272 21.20 15.59 -0.78
CA PHE A 272 22.31 16.21 -1.53
C PHE A 272 22.54 17.69 -1.19
N GLU A 273 21.70 18.28 -0.35
CA GLU A 273 21.62 19.72 -0.04
C GLU A 273 21.71 20.61 -1.30
N TYR A 274 21.04 20.16 -2.37
CA TYR A 274 21.10 20.79 -3.68
C TYR A 274 19.75 21.38 -4.05
N LYS A 275 19.66 22.71 -4.07
CA LYS A 275 18.41 23.42 -4.39
C LYS A 275 17.24 22.97 -3.51
N GLU A 276 17.48 22.83 -2.21
CA GLU A 276 16.50 22.39 -1.19
C GLU A 276 15.24 23.25 -1.18
N ARG A 277 15.40 24.58 -1.20
CA ARG A 277 14.29 25.54 -1.18
C ARG A 277 13.65 25.78 -2.55
N GLY A 278 13.85 24.84 -3.48
CA GLY A 278 13.38 24.91 -4.86
C GLY A 278 14.42 25.46 -5.85
N GLY A 279 13.97 25.61 -7.10
CA GLY A 279 14.80 25.97 -8.25
C GLY A 279 14.70 24.94 -9.36
N THR A 280 14.91 25.38 -10.60
CA THR A 280 14.74 24.53 -11.79
C THR A 280 15.91 23.57 -11.94
N MET A 281 15.60 22.29 -12.15
CA MET A 281 16.54 21.29 -12.67
C MET A 281 16.17 20.99 -14.12
N ARG A 282 17.13 20.50 -14.91
CA ARG A 282 16.79 19.92 -16.21
C ARG A 282 15.86 18.73 -15.93
N ARG A 283 14.72 18.70 -16.60
CA ARG A 283 13.76 17.61 -16.46
C ARG A 283 14.43 16.29 -16.85
N CYS A 284 14.35 15.28 -15.99
CA CYS A 284 14.87 13.95 -16.25
C CYS A 284 13.81 13.11 -16.96
N GLU A 285 14.19 12.39 -18.00
CA GLU A 285 13.29 11.42 -18.66
C GLU A 285 13.37 10.09 -17.91
N VAL A 286 12.22 9.54 -17.53
CA VAL A 286 12.10 8.24 -16.87
C VAL A 286 11.41 7.30 -17.86
N ARG A 287 12.18 6.36 -18.41
CA ARG A 287 11.73 5.40 -19.43
C ARG A 287 11.51 4.05 -18.75
N VAL A 288 10.27 3.58 -18.73
CA VAL A 288 9.90 2.29 -18.11
C VAL A 288 9.15 1.42 -19.10
N TRP A 289 9.82 0.36 -19.58
CA TRP A 289 9.21 -0.61 -20.50
C TRP A 289 8.36 -1.63 -19.75
N LYS A 290 7.29 -2.08 -20.39
CA LYS A 290 6.39 -3.10 -19.87
C LYS A 290 7.07 -4.45 -19.70
N THR A 291 8.05 -4.76 -20.55
CA THR A 291 8.76 -6.06 -20.51
C THR A 291 10.28 -5.90 -20.47
N ARG A 292 10.95 -6.92 -19.94
CA ARG A 292 12.40 -7.05 -20.00
C ARG A 292 12.91 -7.09 -21.44
N GLU A 293 12.22 -7.82 -22.31
CA GLU A 293 12.58 -7.99 -23.72
C GLU A 293 12.54 -6.66 -24.48
N GLU A 294 11.52 -5.83 -24.24
CA GLU A 294 11.47 -4.48 -24.80
C GLU A 294 12.63 -3.62 -24.29
N PHE A 295 12.93 -3.66 -22.99
CA PHE A 295 14.06 -2.92 -22.44
C PHE A 295 15.38 -3.30 -23.10
N ASP A 296 15.67 -4.59 -23.26
CA ASP A 296 16.88 -5.06 -23.93
C ASP A 296 16.89 -4.63 -25.41
N GLY A 297 15.75 -4.71 -26.10
CA GLY A 297 15.62 -4.33 -27.51
C GLY A 297 15.80 -2.83 -27.79
N PHE A 298 15.53 -1.96 -26.80
CA PHE A 298 15.76 -0.52 -26.91
C PHE A 298 17.09 -0.05 -26.32
N ASN A 299 17.83 -0.94 -25.65
CA ASN A 299 19.07 -0.60 -24.96
C ASN A 299 20.20 -1.59 -25.29
N ASP A 300 20.76 -1.45 -26.49
CA ASP A 300 21.87 -2.26 -26.97
C ASP A 300 23.10 -2.22 -26.02
N GLY A 301 23.74 -3.38 -25.83
CA GLY A 301 25.00 -3.51 -25.10
C GLY A 301 24.88 -3.46 -23.57
N VAL A 302 23.66 -3.47 -23.04
CA VAL A 302 23.39 -3.58 -21.61
C VAL A 302 23.52 -5.06 -21.18
N SER A 303 24.18 -5.30 -20.05
CA SER A 303 24.33 -6.66 -19.52
C SER A 303 22.97 -7.23 -19.09
N PRO A 304 22.71 -8.54 -19.27
CA PRO A 304 21.49 -9.20 -18.80
C PRO A 304 21.19 -8.98 -17.31
N ASN A 305 22.21 -8.72 -16.49
CA ASN A 305 22.05 -8.53 -15.05
C ASN A 305 21.71 -7.08 -14.63
N VAL A 306 21.67 -6.14 -15.57
CA VAL A 306 21.35 -4.74 -15.28
C VAL A 306 19.84 -4.56 -15.24
N LYS A 307 19.33 -4.13 -14.08
CA LYS A 307 17.90 -3.86 -13.85
C LYS A 307 17.46 -2.48 -14.33
N GLY A 308 18.39 -1.54 -14.34
CA GLY A 308 18.18 -0.19 -14.82
C GLY A 308 19.49 0.58 -14.83
N PHE A 309 19.49 1.77 -15.43
CA PHE A 309 20.64 2.66 -15.42
C PHE A 309 20.22 4.13 -15.64
N PHE A 310 21.04 5.03 -15.13
CA PHE A 310 21.03 6.45 -15.49
C PHE A 310 22.03 6.77 -16.61
N ARG A 311 21.58 7.48 -17.66
CA ARG A 311 22.43 8.03 -18.73
C ARG A 311 22.69 9.53 -18.51
N PRO A 312 23.92 9.93 -18.13
CA PRO A 312 24.22 11.32 -17.77
C PRO A 312 24.09 12.33 -18.93
N ASP A 313 24.37 11.91 -20.16
CA ASP A 313 24.33 12.72 -21.38
C ASP A 313 22.88 13.02 -21.82
N GLU A 314 22.04 11.99 -21.77
CA GLU A 314 20.61 12.12 -22.04
C GLU A 314 19.85 12.76 -20.87
N ASN A 315 20.39 12.67 -19.64
CA ASN A 315 19.69 12.98 -18.39
C ASN A 315 18.40 12.15 -18.30
N SER A 316 18.55 10.84 -18.41
CA SER A 316 17.44 9.88 -18.41
C SER A 316 17.72 8.66 -17.56
N VAL A 317 16.68 8.12 -16.96
CA VAL A 317 16.62 6.81 -16.28
C VAL A 317 15.93 5.82 -17.21
N SER A 318 16.41 4.58 -17.24
CA SER A 318 15.86 3.49 -18.03
C SER A 318 15.77 2.23 -17.18
N THR A 319 14.59 1.60 -17.13
CA THR A 319 14.29 0.36 -16.37
C THR A 319 13.03 -0.30 -16.93
N TYR A 320 12.58 -1.44 -16.41
CA TYR A 320 11.41 -2.19 -16.88
C TYR A 320 10.61 -2.81 -15.73
N ASP A 321 9.46 -3.41 -16.03
CA ASP A 321 8.68 -4.17 -15.06
C ASP A 321 9.40 -5.46 -14.64
N PRO A 322 9.93 -5.56 -13.41
CA PRO A 322 10.74 -6.70 -12.97
C PRO A 322 9.96 -8.01 -12.89
N ARG A 323 8.63 -7.95 -12.89
CA ARG A 323 7.75 -9.15 -12.92
C ARG A 323 7.85 -9.91 -14.24
N THR A 324 8.37 -9.27 -15.28
CA THR A 324 8.52 -9.85 -16.62
C THR A 324 9.87 -10.50 -16.86
N GLU A 325 10.81 -10.43 -15.91
CA GLU A 325 12.09 -11.13 -16.03
C GLU A 325 11.90 -12.65 -16.11
N PRO A 326 12.79 -13.39 -16.81
CA PRO A 326 12.86 -14.84 -16.67
C PRO A 326 13.08 -15.23 -15.20
N GLY A 327 12.13 -15.98 -14.62
CA GLY A 327 12.13 -16.32 -13.18
C GLY A 327 11.62 -15.19 -12.26
N GLY A 328 11.07 -14.12 -12.83
CA GLY A 328 10.55 -12.94 -12.13
C GLY A 328 9.23 -13.14 -11.40
N SER A 329 8.69 -14.37 -11.31
CA SER A 329 7.46 -14.65 -10.56
C SER A 329 7.55 -14.33 -9.07
N SER A 330 8.77 -14.23 -8.53
CA SER A 330 9.04 -13.79 -7.15
C SER A 330 9.26 -12.28 -7.01
N LYS A 331 9.36 -11.55 -8.13
CA LYS A 331 9.53 -10.09 -8.14
C LYS A 331 8.20 -9.38 -8.06
N THR A 332 8.20 -8.19 -7.49
CA THR A 332 6.98 -7.40 -7.29
C THR A 332 7.12 -6.02 -7.93
N ILE A 333 6.00 -5.28 -8.02
CA ILE A 333 6.04 -3.90 -8.53
C ILE A 333 6.90 -2.99 -7.63
N GLU A 334 7.13 -3.36 -6.37
CA GLU A 334 8.02 -2.64 -5.46
C GLU A 334 9.48 -2.66 -5.91
N ASP A 335 9.93 -3.74 -6.57
CA ASP A 335 11.30 -3.82 -7.09
C ASP A 335 11.56 -2.77 -8.20
N LEU A 336 10.52 -2.39 -8.94
CA LEU A 336 10.58 -1.29 -9.92
C LEU A 336 10.83 0.04 -9.22
N TRP A 337 10.11 0.32 -8.13
CA TRP A 337 10.29 1.54 -7.34
C TRP A 337 11.70 1.64 -6.80
N THR A 338 12.21 0.55 -6.21
CA THR A 338 13.60 0.46 -5.72
C THR A 338 14.61 0.83 -6.82
N THR A 339 14.46 0.27 -8.02
CA THR A 339 15.35 0.55 -9.15
C THR A 339 15.23 2.00 -9.62
N LEU A 340 14.01 2.52 -9.78
CA LEU A 340 13.78 3.91 -10.18
C LEU A 340 14.39 4.91 -9.18
N TYR A 341 14.24 4.62 -7.89
CA TYR A 341 14.72 5.50 -6.82
C TYR A 341 16.25 5.50 -6.73
N HIS A 342 16.89 4.35 -6.97
CA HIS A 342 18.34 4.25 -7.10
C HIS A 342 18.84 5.07 -8.29
N GLU A 343 18.32 4.78 -9.49
CA GLU A 343 18.87 5.34 -10.73
C GLU A 343 18.64 6.84 -10.87
N ALA A 344 17.47 7.34 -10.46
CA ALA A 344 17.21 8.78 -10.54
C ALA A 344 18.09 9.61 -9.60
N SER A 345 18.60 9.01 -8.52
CA SER A 345 19.50 9.70 -7.60
C SER A 345 20.83 10.10 -8.28
N HIS A 346 21.28 9.34 -9.29
CA HIS A 346 22.50 9.64 -10.05
C HIS A 346 22.41 10.96 -10.82
N GLN A 347 21.19 11.45 -11.12
CA GLN A 347 21.00 12.80 -11.64
C GLN A 347 21.58 13.85 -10.67
N PHE A 348 21.35 13.67 -9.37
CA PHE A 348 21.82 14.58 -8.33
C PHE A 348 23.31 14.41 -8.08
N THR A 349 23.81 13.17 -8.04
CA THR A 349 25.25 12.90 -8.03
C THR A 349 25.95 13.71 -9.12
N ARG A 350 25.45 13.63 -10.36
CA ARG A 350 26.05 14.33 -11.50
C ARG A 350 25.90 15.85 -11.42
N ALA A 351 24.79 16.34 -10.89
CA ALA A 351 24.55 17.78 -10.73
C ALA A 351 25.45 18.41 -9.66
N VAL A 352 25.76 17.64 -8.62
CA VAL A 352 26.49 18.08 -7.44
C VAL A 352 28.00 17.90 -7.62
N TRP A 353 28.45 16.73 -8.08
CA TRP A 353 29.87 16.41 -8.21
C TRP A 353 30.34 16.45 -9.67
N LYS A 354 31.38 17.26 -9.90
CA LYS A 354 32.06 17.36 -11.20
C LYS A 354 33.34 16.53 -11.27
N ASN A 355 33.86 16.14 -10.11
CA ASN A 355 35.07 15.35 -9.95
C ASN A 355 34.72 13.89 -9.61
N PRO A 356 35.63 12.94 -9.84
CA PRO A 356 35.47 11.57 -9.35
C PRO A 356 35.29 11.56 -7.83
N ILE A 357 34.32 10.76 -7.37
CA ILE A 357 34.05 10.49 -5.95
C ILE A 357 34.26 9.00 -5.66
N PRO A 358 34.46 8.61 -4.39
CA PRO A 358 34.51 7.20 -4.02
C PRO A 358 33.26 6.48 -4.48
N THR A 359 33.40 5.27 -5.03
CA THR A 359 32.26 4.55 -5.60
C THR A 359 31.19 4.25 -4.54
N TRP A 360 31.59 4.00 -3.30
CA TRP A 360 30.65 3.81 -2.18
C TRP A 360 29.85 5.07 -1.88
N LEU A 361 30.41 6.26 -2.08
CA LEU A 361 29.67 7.51 -1.88
C LEU A 361 28.61 7.67 -2.98
N ASN A 362 28.93 7.30 -4.22
CA ASN A 362 27.95 7.31 -5.30
C ASN A 362 26.86 6.23 -5.11
N GLU A 363 27.27 4.97 -5.19
CA GLU A 363 26.36 3.82 -5.21
C GLU A 363 25.73 3.55 -3.85
N GLY A 364 26.43 3.83 -2.74
CA GLY A 364 25.87 3.72 -1.39
C GLY A 364 24.80 4.76 -1.11
N THR A 365 24.96 6.00 -1.59
CA THR A 365 23.89 7.02 -1.50
C THR A 365 22.71 6.67 -2.40
N ALA A 366 22.97 6.16 -3.61
CA ALA A 366 21.91 5.67 -4.48
C ALA A 366 21.14 4.50 -3.81
N SER A 367 21.87 3.56 -3.19
CA SER A 367 21.31 2.42 -2.46
C SER A 367 20.53 2.85 -1.20
N TYR A 368 20.85 4.00 -0.62
CA TYR A 368 20.07 4.56 0.50
C TYR A 368 18.64 4.91 0.07
N PHE A 369 18.46 5.37 -1.17
CA PHE A 369 17.13 5.70 -1.71
C PHE A 369 16.30 4.48 -2.10
N GLU A 370 16.92 3.32 -2.30
CA GLU A 370 16.23 2.05 -2.53
C GLU A 370 15.27 1.67 -1.40
N GLY A 371 15.53 2.16 -0.19
CA GLY A 371 14.68 1.95 0.97
C GLY A 371 13.38 2.75 0.95
N ALA A 372 13.25 3.79 0.13
CA ALA A 372 12.00 4.53 0.03
C ALA A 372 10.89 3.62 -0.55
N ALA A 373 9.66 3.78 -0.07
CA ALA A 373 8.53 2.95 -0.49
C ALA A 373 7.34 3.81 -0.91
N LEU A 374 6.74 3.48 -2.06
CA LEU A 374 5.43 4.02 -2.44
C LEU A 374 4.35 3.30 -1.62
N LEU A 375 3.63 4.03 -0.78
CA LEU A 375 2.49 3.51 -0.04
C LEU A 375 1.25 3.44 -0.94
N THR A 376 0.24 2.67 -0.56
CA THR A 376 -1.07 2.56 -1.26
C THR A 376 -1.75 3.92 -1.45
N GLY A 377 -1.37 4.90 -0.63
CA GLY A 377 -1.78 6.29 -0.72
C GLY A 377 -1.20 7.09 -1.91
N GLY A 378 -0.17 6.57 -2.57
CA GLY A 378 0.66 7.34 -3.50
C GLY A 378 1.69 8.24 -2.81
N VAL A 379 1.80 8.19 -1.47
CA VAL A 379 2.83 8.87 -0.67
C VAL A 379 4.11 8.03 -0.69
N VAL A 380 5.26 8.67 -0.88
CA VAL A 380 6.56 8.03 -0.75
C VAL A 380 7.07 8.18 0.68
N GLU A 381 7.14 7.07 1.39
CA GLU A 381 7.79 7.00 2.70
C GLU A 381 9.31 6.90 2.50
N THR A 382 10.04 7.87 3.05
CA THR A 382 11.49 8.00 2.93
C THR A 382 12.21 7.37 4.12
N ASN A 383 13.53 7.17 4.00
CA ASN A 383 14.40 6.65 5.05
C ASN A 383 13.99 5.28 5.65
N ARG A 384 13.33 4.41 4.87
CA ARG A 384 13.17 3.01 5.29
C ARG A 384 14.40 2.20 4.92
N ILE A 385 14.43 0.97 5.43
CA ILE A 385 15.53 0.03 5.22
C ILE A 385 15.22 -0.86 4.01
N PRO A 386 16.04 -0.83 2.95
CA PRO A 386 15.94 -1.81 1.86
C PRO A 386 16.31 -3.19 2.41
N ARG A 387 15.29 -4.06 2.52
CA ARG A 387 15.40 -5.37 3.18
C ARG A 387 16.55 -6.21 2.62
N SER A 388 16.69 -6.22 1.29
CA SER A 388 17.72 -7.00 0.60
C SER A 388 19.14 -6.53 0.89
N ARG A 389 19.36 -5.20 0.96
CA ARG A 389 20.66 -4.65 1.33
C ARG A 389 21.04 -5.00 2.75
N LEU A 390 20.12 -4.88 3.70
CA LEU A 390 20.40 -5.26 5.09
C LEU A 390 20.64 -6.77 5.22
N SER A 391 19.83 -7.60 4.57
CA SER A 391 19.98 -9.06 4.61
C SER A 391 21.31 -9.51 4.03
N SER A 392 21.66 -8.99 2.83
CA SER A 392 22.96 -9.24 2.21
C SER A 392 24.12 -8.75 3.07
N LEU A 393 24.00 -7.58 3.71
CA LEU A 393 25.05 -7.05 4.58
C LEU A 393 25.27 -7.93 5.80
N VAL A 394 24.18 -8.32 6.48
CA VAL A 394 24.19 -9.27 7.61
C VAL A 394 24.89 -10.57 7.23
N TYR A 395 24.56 -11.12 6.07
CA TYR A 395 25.20 -12.33 5.54
C TYR A 395 26.71 -12.13 5.34
N TYR A 396 27.13 -11.06 4.66
CA TYR A 396 28.56 -10.81 4.42
C TYR A 396 29.36 -10.51 5.67
N LEU A 397 28.72 -9.97 6.71
CA LEU A 397 29.34 -9.72 8.01
C LEU A 397 29.42 -11.00 8.87
N GLY A 398 28.64 -12.05 8.56
CA GLY A 398 28.60 -13.28 9.35
C GLY A 398 27.85 -13.11 10.67
N ILE A 399 26.75 -12.36 10.64
CA ILE A 399 25.87 -12.16 11.80
C ILE A 399 24.82 -13.28 11.78
N ASP A 400 25.27 -14.50 12.13
CA ASP A 400 24.50 -15.75 12.00
C ASP A 400 23.39 -15.89 13.07
N ASP A 401 23.58 -15.29 14.25
CA ASP A 401 22.65 -15.30 15.39
C ASP A 401 21.26 -14.72 15.08
N LEU A 402 21.09 -14.07 13.92
CA LEU A 402 19.80 -13.51 13.48
C LEU A 402 18.84 -14.55 12.90
N TRP A 403 19.35 -15.72 12.48
CA TRP A 403 18.57 -16.70 11.74
C TRP A 403 18.37 -18.03 12.47
N GLU A 404 19.19 -18.32 13.48
CA GLU A 404 18.96 -19.46 14.39
C GLU A 404 18.00 -19.07 15.51
N LYS A 405 16.79 -19.67 15.51
CA LYS A 405 15.82 -19.64 16.63
C LYS A 405 16.42 -20.42 17.82
N SER A 406 17.44 -19.92 18.51
CA SER A 406 17.87 -20.53 19.77
C SER A 406 17.09 -19.93 20.93
N GLU A 407 15.88 -20.45 21.17
CA GLU A 407 15.25 -20.31 22.49
C GLU A 407 16.21 -20.91 23.53
N GLY A 408 16.72 -20.06 24.43
CA GLY A 408 17.56 -20.49 25.55
C GLY A 408 19.07 -20.27 25.41
N SER A 409 19.58 -19.61 24.37
CA SER A 409 20.97 -19.12 24.41
C SER A 409 21.01 -17.85 25.27
N GLU A 410 21.38 -18.01 26.55
CA GLU A 410 21.92 -16.92 27.35
C GLU A 410 23.13 -16.34 26.60
N ALA A 411 22.96 -15.15 26.02
CA ALA A 411 24.00 -14.28 25.50
C ALA A 411 25.18 -15.00 24.81
N VAL A 412 25.07 -15.22 23.49
CA VAL A 412 26.29 -15.24 22.66
C VAL A 412 27.00 -13.91 22.90
N GLY A 413 28.14 -14.05 23.57
CA GLY A 413 28.66 -13.04 24.47
C GLY A 413 29.26 -11.82 23.78
N LYS A 414 29.48 -10.79 24.59
CA LYS A 414 30.22 -9.54 24.35
C LYS A 414 31.69 -9.72 23.88
N SER A 415 32.04 -10.81 23.19
CA SER A 415 33.40 -11.03 22.67
C SER A 415 33.54 -12.09 21.55
N GLY A 416 32.46 -12.68 21.01
CA GLY A 416 32.54 -13.67 19.93
C GLY A 416 32.45 -13.03 18.54
N ARG A 417 33.59 -12.85 17.86
CA ARG A 417 33.68 -12.18 16.55
C ARG A 417 32.74 -12.82 15.52
N TYR A 418 31.93 -11.98 14.86
CA TYR A 418 31.25 -12.34 13.61
C TYR A 418 32.28 -12.87 12.61
N THR A 419 31.97 -13.97 11.92
CA THR A 419 32.89 -14.60 10.96
C THR A 419 32.45 -14.23 9.54
N PRO A 420 33.11 -13.27 8.87
CA PRO A 420 32.65 -12.80 7.56
C PRO A 420 32.52 -13.93 6.55
N ALA A 421 31.49 -13.86 5.71
CA ALA A 421 31.27 -14.85 4.66
C ALA A 421 32.49 -14.94 3.71
N PRO A 422 32.74 -16.11 3.10
CA PRO A 422 33.77 -16.23 2.07
C PRO A 422 33.56 -15.18 0.97
N ARG A 423 34.62 -14.40 0.65
CA ARG A 423 34.61 -13.30 -0.34
C ARG A 423 33.95 -11.98 0.11
N SER A 424 33.64 -11.81 1.39
CA SER A 424 33.25 -10.50 1.94
C SER A 424 34.37 -9.47 1.71
N PRO A 425 34.09 -8.29 1.11
CA PRO A 425 35.13 -7.32 0.77
C PRO A 425 35.74 -6.61 1.99
N GLY A 426 35.05 -6.58 3.13
CA GLY A 426 35.43 -5.82 4.32
C GLY A 426 35.26 -4.30 4.16
N LEU A 427 34.99 -3.59 5.25
CA LEU A 427 34.61 -2.17 5.19
C LEU A 427 35.72 -1.29 4.61
N LYS A 428 36.97 -1.55 5.03
CA LYS A 428 38.16 -0.80 4.57
C LYS A 428 38.34 -0.88 3.06
N ALA A 429 38.08 -2.04 2.44
CA ALA A 429 38.21 -2.19 1.00
C ALA A 429 37.14 -1.39 0.26
N VAL A 430 35.89 -1.40 0.76
CA VAL A 430 34.76 -0.64 0.21
C VAL A 430 35.04 0.86 0.26
N VAL A 431 35.46 1.37 1.42
CA VAL A 431 35.79 2.80 1.61
C VAL A 431 36.96 3.24 0.73
N SER A 432 37.94 2.36 0.51
CA SER A 432 39.12 2.64 -0.30
C SER A 432 38.86 2.49 -1.81
N TYR A 433 37.74 1.90 -2.22
CA TYR A 433 37.47 1.60 -3.62
C TYR A 433 37.19 2.87 -4.42
N MET A 434 38.01 3.09 -5.44
CA MET A 434 37.96 4.25 -6.31
C MET A 434 38.12 3.79 -7.77
N ALA A 435 36.99 3.54 -8.44
CA ALA A 435 36.97 3.31 -9.87
C ALA A 435 35.82 4.09 -10.52
N PRO A 436 35.95 4.51 -11.80
CA PRO A 436 34.84 5.08 -12.54
C PRO A 436 33.70 4.05 -12.69
N GLY A 437 32.45 4.51 -12.54
CA GLY A 437 31.27 3.67 -12.69
C GLY A 437 30.86 2.99 -11.38
N SER A 438 30.38 1.75 -11.48
CA SER A 438 29.91 0.91 -10.38
C SER A 438 31.03 0.02 -9.80
N TYR A 439 30.77 -0.66 -8.69
CA TYR A 439 31.66 -1.67 -8.09
C TYR A 439 30.98 -3.05 -8.04
N PRO A 440 31.70 -4.14 -7.67
CA PRO A 440 31.11 -5.46 -7.58
C PRO A 440 29.86 -5.50 -6.69
N GLY A 441 28.91 -6.38 -7.01
CA GLY A 441 27.58 -6.41 -6.37
C GLY A 441 27.63 -6.54 -4.85
N GLU A 442 28.62 -7.28 -4.34
CA GLU A 442 28.86 -7.50 -2.92
C GLU A 442 29.29 -6.25 -2.14
N TYR A 443 29.68 -5.17 -2.82
CA TYR A 443 30.04 -3.89 -2.19
C TYR A 443 28.80 -3.01 -1.92
N TYR A 444 27.70 -3.20 -2.66
CA TYR A 444 26.49 -2.38 -2.52
C TYR A 444 25.89 -2.43 -1.10
N PRO A 445 25.72 -3.60 -0.46
CA PRO A 445 25.24 -3.69 0.92
C PRO A 445 26.11 -2.90 1.92
N PHE A 446 27.44 -2.92 1.74
CA PHE A 446 28.36 -2.16 2.59
C PHE A 446 28.22 -0.65 2.35
N GLY A 447 28.24 -0.20 1.10
CA GLY A 447 28.05 1.21 0.77
C GLY A 447 26.73 1.77 1.31
N TRP A 448 25.64 1.01 1.13
CA TRP A 448 24.35 1.31 1.76
C TRP A 448 24.46 1.39 3.28
N GLY A 449 25.04 0.37 3.92
CA GLY A 449 25.15 0.28 5.38
C GLY A 449 25.95 1.43 5.98
N ILE A 450 27.00 1.92 5.30
CA ILE A 450 27.76 3.11 5.71
C ILE A 450 26.87 4.35 5.65
N VAL A 451 26.21 4.59 4.51
CA VAL A 451 25.39 5.80 4.32
C VAL A 451 24.21 5.80 5.30
N TYR A 452 23.53 4.66 5.44
CA TYR A 452 22.40 4.51 6.34
C TYR A 452 22.83 4.70 7.81
N PHE A 453 23.98 4.15 8.22
CA PHE A 453 24.58 4.41 9.54
C PHE A 453 24.92 5.89 9.73
N CYS A 454 25.61 6.52 8.78
CA CYS A 454 25.97 7.93 8.90
C CYS A 454 24.74 8.84 9.03
N LEU A 455 23.62 8.50 8.38
CA LEU A 455 22.40 9.30 8.41
C LEU A 455 21.45 8.97 9.58
N ASN A 456 21.65 7.85 10.29
CA ASN A 456 20.69 7.35 11.29
C ASN A 456 21.31 6.80 12.60
N TYR A 457 22.63 6.71 12.72
CA TYR A 457 23.26 6.37 14.00
C TYR A 457 23.00 7.49 15.00
N GLU A 458 22.45 7.12 16.15
CA GLU A 458 22.12 8.02 17.25
C GLU A 458 22.99 7.68 18.45
N ASN A 459 23.54 8.71 19.09
CA ASN A 459 24.24 8.54 20.37
C ASN A 459 23.24 8.40 21.54
N GLU A 460 23.74 8.37 22.77
CA GLU A 460 22.90 8.23 23.98
C GLU A 460 21.90 9.39 24.20
N ASN A 461 22.14 10.55 23.56
CA ASN A 461 21.27 11.73 23.60
C ASN A 461 20.37 11.85 22.36
N SER A 462 20.18 10.75 21.63
CA SER A 462 19.39 10.70 20.38
C SER A 462 19.90 11.66 19.29
N GLU A 463 21.18 12.05 19.33
CA GLU A 463 21.78 12.92 18.32
C GLU A 463 22.35 12.10 17.18
N ARG A 464 21.99 12.46 15.95
CA ARG A 464 22.56 11.88 14.72
C ARG A 464 23.93 12.47 14.41
N VAL A 465 24.92 12.17 15.24
CA VAL A 465 26.26 12.78 15.23
C VAL A 465 26.98 12.69 13.88
N TYR A 466 26.74 11.64 13.11
CA TYR A 466 27.36 11.44 11.80
C TYR A 466 26.62 12.12 10.64
N ALA A 467 25.35 12.48 10.79
CA ALA A 467 24.55 13.03 9.70
C ALA A 467 25.07 14.39 9.17
N PRO A 468 25.39 15.40 10.03
CA PRO A 468 25.98 16.64 9.55
C PRO A 468 27.38 16.41 8.95
N ILE A 469 28.17 15.53 9.56
CA ILE A 469 29.52 15.17 9.09
C ILE A 469 29.47 14.51 7.70
N TYR A 470 28.52 13.63 7.47
CA TYR A 470 28.29 13.02 6.16
C TYR A 470 28.02 14.05 5.07
N LYS A 471 27.21 15.07 5.39
CA LYS A 471 26.92 16.18 4.49
C LYS A 471 28.17 17.03 4.22
N GLU A 472 29.00 17.28 5.23
CA GLU A 472 30.28 17.96 5.04
C GLU A 472 31.27 17.13 4.22
N PHE A 473 31.32 15.82 4.45
CA PHE A 473 32.10 14.87 3.66
C PHE A 473 31.67 14.90 2.18
N MET A 474 30.36 14.88 1.89
CA MET A 474 29.84 15.04 0.53
C MET A 474 30.28 16.36 -0.12
N LYS A 475 30.17 17.48 0.61
CA LYS A 475 30.60 18.81 0.15
C LYS A 475 32.09 18.91 -0.10
N SER A 476 32.89 18.16 0.64
CA SER A 476 34.34 18.16 0.50
C SER A 476 34.79 17.73 -0.91
N TYR A 477 33.98 16.95 -1.63
CA TYR A 477 34.24 16.53 -3.01
C TYR A 477 33.75 17.51 -4.09
N TYR A 478 33.09 18.61 -3.73
CA TYR A 478 32.53 19.56 -4.71
C TYR A 478 33.61 20.28 -5.52
N LYS A 479 34.77 20.54 -4.89
CA LYS A 479 35.87 21.33 -5.47
C LYS A 479 37.18 20.57 -5.60
N THR A 480 37.43 19.58 -4.74
CA THR A 480 38.66 18.79 -4.75
C THR A 480 38.32 17.33 -5.03
N GLY A 481 38.97 16.74 -6.03
CA GLY A 481 38.97 15.30 -6.28
C GLY A 481 40.40 14.77 -6.24
N GLY A 482 40.59 13.48 -5.99
CA GLY A 482 41.90 12.82 -6.07
C GLY A 482 42.66 12.61 -4.76
N ASP A 483 42.09 12.97 -3.60
CA ASP A 483 42.65 12.56 -2.31
C ASP A 483 42.36 11.08 -2.02
N ASN A 484 43.23 10.42 -1.26
CA ASN A 484 43.03 9.06 -0.77
C ASN A 484 41.69 8.96 -0.02
N PRO A 485 40.69 8.19 -0.55
CA PRO A 485 39.35 8.09 0.04
C PRO A 485 39.35 7.66 1.50
N LEU A 486 40.19 6.67 1.85
CA LEU A 486 40.32 6.17 3.21
C LEU A 486 40.86 7.23 4.16
N LYS A 487 41.89 7.97 3.75
CA LYS A 487 42.43 9.06 4.58
C LYS A 487 41.36 10.10 4.88
N ARG A 488 40.57 10.49 3.86
CA ARG A 488 39.49 11.45 4.05
C ARG A 488 38.38 10.89 4.93
N PHE A 489 38.05 9.61 4.77
CA PHE A 489 37.10 8.92 5.63
C PHE A 489 37.50 8.99 7.11
N VAL A 490 38.77 8.67 7.42
CA VAL A 490 39.31 8.74 8.80
C VAL A 490 39.14 10.14 9.39
N VAL A 491 39.51 11.18 8.63
CA VAL A 491 39.36 12.57 9.09
C VAL A 491 37.91 12.89 9.45
N TYR A 492 36.95 12.56 8.58
CA TYR A 492 35.56 12.95 8.77
C TYR A 492 34.81 12.05 9.77
N PHE A 493 34.98 10.73 9.71
CA PHE A 493 34.13 9.80 10.47
C PHE A 493 34.80 9.20 11.71
N ILE A 494 36.07 9.54 11.98
CA ILE A 494 36.79 9.06 13.16
C ILE A 494 37.33 10.25 13.96
N GLU A 495 38.03 11.18 13.31
CA GLU A 495 38.68 12.30 14.03
C GLU A 495 37.70 13.42 14.38
N GLN A 496 36.85 13.86 13.45
CA GLN A 496 35.91 14.97 13.66
C GLN A 496 34.73 14.73 14.63
N PRO A 497 34.09 13.53 14.68
CA PRO A 497 32.92 13.32 15.53
C PRO A 497 33.24 13.29 17.03
N GLU A 498 34.51 13.04 17.39
CA GLU A 498 35.00 12.95 18.77
C GLU A 498 34.19 11.97 19.67
N ILE A 499 33.68 10.87 19.09
CA ILE A 499 32.91 9.86 19.85
C ILE A 499 33.83 9.11 20.80
N GLU A 500 33.42 9.01 22.07
CA GLU A 500 34.16 8.28 23.09
C GLU A 500 34.38 6.81 22.67
N GLY A 501 35.63 6.36 22.77
CA GLY A 501 36.01 4.99 22.40
C GLY A 501 36.34 4.79 20.92
N ILE A 502 36.06 5.76 20.04
CA ILE A 502 36.33 5.63 18.59
C ILE A 502 37.60 6.41 18.23
N LYS A 503 38.74 5.73 18.15
CA LYS A 503 40.05 6.36 17.84
C LYS A 503 40.67 5.85 16.55
N THR A 504 40.24 4.69 16.10
CA THR A 504 40.79 3.98 14.94
C THR A 504 39.69 3.55 13.99
N PHE A 505 40.08 3.16 12.78
CA PHE A 505 39.13 2.61 11.80
C PHE A 505 38.49 1.31 12.30
N GLU A 506 39.23 0.50 13.06
CA GLU A 506 38.73 -0.74 13.65
C GLU A 506 37.67 -0.45 14.73
N ASP A 507 37.86 0.59 15.55
CA ASP A 507 36.84 1.00 16.53
C ASP A 507 35.55 1.44 15.84
N PHE A 508 35.66 2.22 14.76
CA PHE A 508 34.51 2.62 13.94
C PHE A 508 33.82 1.41 13.29
N GLU A 509 34.59 0.51 12.70
CA GLU A 509 34.06 -0.69 12.04
C GLU A 509 33.31 -1.58 13.04
N ASN A 510 33.85 -1.76 14.26
CA ASN A 510 33.17 -2.52 15.31
C ASN A 510 31.86 -1.86 15.75
N LEU A 511 31.87 -0.54 16.00
CA LEU A 511 30.65 0.21 16.33
C LEU A 511 29.60 0.07 15.21
N TRP A 512 30.03 0.19 13.96
CA TRP A 512 29.16 0.06 12.80
C TRP A 512 28.57 -1.35 12.69
N ILE A 513 29.37 -2.41 12.85
CA ILE A 513 28.90 -3.80 12.80
C ILE A 513 27.87 -4.07 13.91
N ASP A 514 28.15 -3.64 15.15
CA ASP A 514 27.24 -3.82 16.28
C ASP A 514 25.90 -3.11 16.04
N TRP A 515 25.96 -1.91 15.47
CA TRP A 515 24.75 -1.16 15.10
C TRP A 515 23.97 -1.85 13.97
N ILE A 516 24.64 -2.38 12.94
CA ILE A 516 24.00 -3.15 11.86
C ILE A 516 23.33 -4.42 12.40
N ALA A 517 23.96 -5.12 13.34
CA ALA A 517 23.36 -6.29 13.99
C ALA A 517 22.08 -5.93 14.74
N GLU A 518 22.08 -4.81 15.49
CA GLU A 518 20.88 -4.32 16.17
C GLU A 518 19.80 -3.84 15.20
N LEU A 519 20.18 -3.15 14.13
CA LEU A 519 19.27 -2.72 13.07
C LEU A 519 18.58 -3.94 12.43
N ALA A 520 19.33 -5.01 12.17
CA ALA A 520 18.82 -6.26 11.64
C ALA A 520 17.87 -6.96 12.60
N ARG A 521 18.19 -7.03 13.90
CA ARG A 521 17.27 -7.56 14.92
C ARG A 521 15.93 -6.83 14.90
N ARG A 522 15.96 -5.50 14.82
CA ARG A 522 14.73 -4.68 14.75
C ARG A 522 13.98 -4.88 13.44
N GLN A 523 14.69 -4.87 12.31
CA GLN A 523 14.08 -4.95 10.99
C GLN A 523 13.49 -6.33 10.69
N PHE A 524 14.16 -7.41 11.10
CA PHE A 524 13.74 -8.78 10.85
C PHE A 524 12.95 -9.41 12.01
N GLY A 525 13.03 -8.84 13.22
CA GLY A 525 12.28 -9.30 14.37
C GLY A 525 10.77 -9.06 14.28
N GLY A 526 10.02 -9.72 15.15
CA GLY A 526 8.55 -9.74 15.16
C GLY A 526 7.91 -8.48 15.77
N PRO A 527 6.61 -8.56 16.10
CA PRO A 527 5.86 -7.46 16.71
C PRO A 527 6.44 -6.95 18.04
N ASP A 528 7.20 -7.78 18.76
CA ASP A 528 7.92 -7.43 20.00
C ASP A 528 8.96 -6.32 19.79
N GLN A 529 9.48 -6.16 18.56
CA GLN A 529 10.40 -5.05 18.25
C GLN A 529 9.70 -3.69 18.29
N ALA A 530 8.36 -3.64 18.24
CA ALA A 530 7.61 -2.40 18.44
C ALA A 530 7.91 -1.76 19.80
N ASP A 531 8.03 -2.56 20.86
CA ASP A 531 8.29 -2.05 22.22
C ASP A 531 9.66 -1.36 22.31
N LYS A 532 10.68 -1.91 21.64
CA LYS A 532 12.02 -1.29 21.57
C LYS A 532 12.00 0.02 20.79
N LEU A 533 11.22 0.08 19.71
CA LEU A 533 11.07 1.28 18.88
C LEU A 533 10.27 2.37 19.61
N ILE A 534 9.24 2.00 20.36
CA ILE A 534 8.49 2.91 21.25
C ILE A 534 9.40 3.45 22.35
N ALA A 535 10.18 2.59 23.01
CA ALA A 535 11.13 3.01 24.03
C ALA A 535 12.22 3.94 23.46
N GLN A 536 12.66 3.73 22.22
CA GLN A 536 13.54 4.65 21.52
C GLN A 536 12.85 5.99 21.27
N ALA A 537 11.63 5.99 20.75
CA ALA A 537 10.89 7.22 20.50
C ALA A 537 10.65 8.05 21.77
N GLN A 538 10.39 7.40 22.89
CA GLN A 538 10.27 8.07 24.19
C GLN A 538 11.58 8.78 24.61
N ARG A 539 12.74 8.15 24.36
CA ARG A 539 14.05 8.80 24.57
C ARG A 539 14.24 9.97 23.62
N GLU A 540 13.94 9.80 22.33
CA GLU A 540 14.03 10.86 21.33
C GLU A 540 13.14 12.07 21.69
N ILE A 541 11.93 11.85 22.22
CA ILE A 541 11.05 12.91 22.72
C ILE A 541 11.67 13.60 23.97
N ALA A 542 12.20 12.82 24.92
CA ALA A 542 12.86 13.35 26.11
C ALA A 542 14.06 14.25 25.73
N ASP A 543 14.82 13.84 24.71
CA ASP A 543 15.99 14.53 24.15
C ASP A 543 15.63 15.65 23.15
N LYS A 544 14.33 15.98 23.00
CA LYS A 544 13.82 17.06 22.13
C LYS A 544 14.10 16.84 20.65
N GLN A 545 13.99 15.59 20.21
CA GLN A 545 14.10 15.15 18.82
C GLN A 545 12.77 14.55 18.28
N PRO A 546 11.64 15.28 18.28
CA PRO A 546 10.35 14.73 17.87
C PRO A 546 10.31 14.26 16.41
N GLY A 547 11.17 14.81 15.54
CA GLY A 547 11.30 14.36 14.16
C GLY A 547 11.92 12.96 14.01
N TYR A 548 12.75 12.53 14.97
CA TYR A 548 13.28 11.17 15.03
C TYR A 548 12.24 10.22 15.65
N ALA A 549 11.56 10.69 16.71
CA ALA A 549 10.43 9.98 17.31
C ALA A 549 9.36 9.59 16.29
N ILE A 550 8.98 10.50 15.39
CA ILE A 550 8.04 10.21 14.30
C ILE A 550 8.50 9.03 13.43
N GLN A 551 9.80 8.92 13.13
CA GLN A 551 10.33 7.83 12.30
C GLN A 551 10.31 6.50 13.07
N SER A 552 10.75 6.52 14.33
CA SER A 552 10.75 5.35 15.22
C SER A 552 9.32 4.83 15.45
N LEU A 553 8.35 5.72 15.67
CA LEU A 553 6.95 5.37 15.91
C LEU A 553 6.24 4.86 14.65
N ARG A 554 6.50 5.46 13.48
CA ARG A 554 6.01 4.87 12.20
C ARG A 554 6.58 3.48 11.99
N TRP A 555 7.83 3.24 12.38
CA TRP A 555 8.40 1.91 12.31
C TRP A 555 7.75 0.95 13.31
N ALA A 556 7.48 1.39 14.54
CA ALA A 556 6.73 0.61 15.53
C ALA A 556 5.36 0.20 14.99
N LEU A 557 4.63 1.13 14.34
CA LEU A 557 3.32 0.84 13.73
C LEU A 557 3.39 -0.13 12.54
N ARG A 558 4.53 -0.24 11.84
CA ARG A 558 4.73 -1.32 10.86
C ARG A 558 4.95 -2.68 11.50
N LYS A 559 5.43 -2.73 12.75
CA LYS A 559 5.67 -3.96 13.51
C LYS A 559 4.42 -4.41 14.25
N ARG A 560 3.68 -3.47 14.83
CA ARG A 560 2.42 -3.66 15.52
C ARG A 560 1.47 -2.55 15.06
N ALA A 561 0.69 -2.84 14.03
CA ALA A 561 -0.32 -1.91 13.52
C ALA A 561 -1.26 -1.52 14.66
N GLU A 562 -1.75 -0.28 14.62
CA GLU A 562 -2.73 0.22 15.58
C GLU A 562 -2.27 0.22 17.05
N ASP A 563 -0.97 0.10 17.33
CA ASP A 563 -0.46 0.18 18.70
C ASP A 563 -0.85 1.52 19.37
N PRO A 564 -1.64 1.50 20.45
CA PRO A 564 -2.21 2.72 21.02
C PRO A 564 -1.16 3.63 21.64
N THR A 565 -0.10 3.08 22.25
CA THR A 565 1.01 3.90 22.77
C THR A 565 1.75 4.59 21.64
N ALA A 566 2.07 3.85 20.57
CA ALA A 566 2.76 4.40 19.41
C ALA A 566 1.93 5.47 18.71
N LEU A 567 0.61 5.25 18.54
CA LEU A 567 -0.32 6.24 17.98
C LEU A 567 -0.36 7.52 18.83
N LYS A 568 -0.49 7.39 20.16
CA LYS A 568 -0.51 8.54 21.07
C LYS A 568 0.77 9.36 20.96
N LEU A 569 1.94 8.72 21.12
CA LEU A 569 3.23 9.40 21.05
C LEU A 569 3.48 10.01 19.66
N LEU A 570 2.97 9.38 18.61
CA LEU A 570 3.12 9.87 17.23
C LEU A 570 2.30 11.13 17.01
N ALA A 571 1.06 11.15 17.51
CA ALA A 571 0.21 12.32 17.46
C ALA A 571 0.80 13.51 18.25
N GLU A 572 1.33 13.24 19.44
CA GLU A 572 2.03 14.25 20.26
C GLU A 572 3.27 14.80 19.55
N SER A 573 4.09 13.92 18.96
CA SER A 573 5.28 14.32 18.19
C SER A 573 4.93 15.16 16.94
N TYR A 574 3.80 14.85 16.29
CA TYR A 574 3.29 15.70 15.21
C TYR A 574 2.86 17.08 15.68
N LEU A 575 2.25 17.20 16.86
CA LEU A 575 1.93 18.51 17.44
C LEU A 575 3.19 19.30 17.77
N GLU A 576 4.22 18.67 18.32
CA GLU A 576 5.51 19.34 18.61
C GLU A 576 6.20 19.85 17.33
N THR A 577 5.95 19.19 16.19
CA THR A 577 6.49 19.58 14.88
C THR A 577 5.52 20.43 14.04
N ASP A 578 4.43 20.93 14.63
CA ASP A 578 3.37 21.73 14.00
C ASP A 578 2.67 21.04 12.80
N ASN A 579 2.70 19.71 12.75
CA ASN A 579 1.98 18.91 11.76
C ASN A 579 0.59 18.52 12.26
N LYS A 580 -0.28 19.53 12.44
CA LYS A 580 -1.62 19.36 13.02
C LYS A 580 -2.53 18.41 12.23
N ASP A 581 -2.39 18.37 10.91
CA ASP A 581 -3.19 17.47 10.06
C ASP A 581 -2.85 16.00 10.37
N ALA A 582 -1.56 15.64 10.41
CA ALA A 582 -1.15 14.29 10.80
C ALA A 582 -1.47 13.95 12.26
N ALA A 583 -1.35 14.92 13.17
CA ALA A 583 -1.77 14.74 14.57
C ALA A 583 -3.27 14.44 14.70
N LEU A 584 -4.12 15.21 14.02
CA LEU A 584 -5.57 15.01 14.01
C LEU A 584 -5.94 13.62 13.49
N PHE A 585 -5.29 13.19 12.40
CA PHE A 585 -5.50 11.85 11.85
C PHE A 585 -5.09 10.76 12.84
N THR A 586 -3.91 10.90 13.45
CA THR A 586 -3.36 9.88 14.35
C THR A 586 -4.19 9.74 15.64
N TYR A 587 -4.70 10.85 16.20
CA TYR A 587 -5.63 10.79 17.33
C TYR A 587 -6.99 10.17 16.95
N ARG A 588 -7.49 10.38 15.72
CA ARG A 588 -8.70 9.68 15.24
C ARG A 588 -8.47 8.16 15.21
N GLN A 589 -7.31 7.72 14.71
CA GLN A 589 -6.94 6.30 14.71
C GLN A 589 -6.85 5.75 16.15
N LEU A 590 -6.23 6.47 17.08
CA LEU A 590 -6.20 6.06 18.49
C LEU A 590 -7.61 5.93 19.09
N ALA A 591 -8.49 6.88 18.79
CA ALA A 591 -9.88 6.82 19.25
C ALA A 591 -10.64 5.61 18.68
N MET A 592 -10.41 5.27 17.41
CA MET A 592 -10.99 4.06 16.78
C MET A 592 -10.49 2.78 17.47
N VAL A 593 -9.18 2.66 17.69
CA VAL A 593 -8.58 1.50 18.38
C VAL A 593 -9.16 1.34 19.80
N ALA A 594 -9.24 2.45 20.54
CA ALA A 594 -9.76 2.43 21.90
C ALA A 594 -11.25 2.06 21.95
N ARG A 595 -12.07 2.60 21.03
CA ARG A 595 -13.50 2.25 20.91
C ARG A 595 -13.72 0.81 20.48
N GLY A 596 -12.81 0.24 19.70
CA GLY A 596 -12.89 -1.15 19.27
C GLY A 596 -12.68 -2.18 20.39
N ALA A 597 -12.34 -1.77 21.61
CA ALA A 597 -12.19 -2.68 22.73
C ALA A 597 -13.54 -3.23 23.23
N ASP A 598 -13.62 -4.54 23.46
CA ASP A 598 -14.82 -5.20 23.99
C ASP A 598 -15.18 -4.73 25.42
N ASP A 599 -14.16 -4.38 26.22
CA ASP A 599 -14.29 -3.88 27.59
C ASP A 599 -13.46 -2.61 27.77
N MET A 600 -14.15 -1.48 27.99
CA MET A 600 -13.52 -0.17 28.14
C MET A 600 -12.68 -0.04 29.42
N GLU A 601 -12.97 -0.84 30.44
CA GLU A 601 -12.25 -0.84 31.72
C GLU A 601 -11.11 -1.87 31.76
N ALA A 602 -11.03 -2.75 30.76
CA ALA A 602 -9.94 -3.71 30.66
C ALA A 602 -8.64 -3.01 30.20
N PRO A 603 -7.46 -3.54 30.61
CA PRO A 603 -6.18 -3.09 30.08
C PRO A 603 -6.15 -3.19 28.55
N LEU A 604 -5.86 -2.08 27.88
CA LEU A 604 -5.75 -2.06 26.43
C LEU A 604 -4.35 -2.55 26.03
N ARG A 605 -4.30 -3.59 25.19
CA ARG A 605 -3.02 -4.17 24.75
C ARG A 605 -2.14 -3.11 24.08
N GLY A 606 -0.88 -3.03 24.51
CA GLY A 606 0.07 -2.05 23.98
C GLY A 606 -0.15 -0.64 24.54
N TYR A 607 -1.00 -0.48 25.55
CA TYR A 607 -1.22 0.78 26.28
C TYR A 607 -0.93 0.57 27.77
N ASP A 608 -0.31 1.57 28.40
CA ASP A 608 -0.18 1.62 29.87
C ASP A 608 -1.46 2.26 30.45
N GLY A 609 -2.55 1.50 30.41
CA GLY A 609 -3.87 1.95 30.85
C GLY A 609 -5.02 1.13 30.26
N THR A 610 -6.25 1.59 30.51
CA THR A 610 -7.48 0.98 29.95
C THR A 610 -7.82 1.55 28.57
N ALA A 611 -8.77 0.92 27.89
CA ALA A 611 -9.32 1.46 26.64
C ALA A 611 -10.05 2.79 26.86
N ALA A 612 -10.72 2.98 28.01
CA ALA A 612 -11.33 4.26 28.39
C ALA A 612 -10.28 5.37 28.53
N GLU A 613 -9.15 5.11 29.18
CA GLU A 613 -8.07 6.08 29.33
C GLU A 613 -7.40 6.42 28.00
N ALA A 614 -7.26 5.43 27.10
CA ALA A 614 -6.77 5.67 25.73
C ALA A 614 -7.75 6.52 24.91
N LEU A 615 -9.05 6.25 25.01
CA LEU A 615 -10.10 7.03 24.36
C LEU A 615 -10.13 8.47 24.89
N GLU A 616 -10.07 8.66 26.21
CA GLU A 616 -10.01 9.99 26.82
C GLU A 616 -8.80 10.77 26.31
N ALA A 617 -7.61 10.16 26.29
CA ALA A 617 -6.41 10.78 25.75
C ALA A 617 -6.55 11.15 24.27
N ALA A 618 -7.16 10.29 23.46
CA ALA A 618 -7.42 10.54 22.05
C ALA A 618 -8.34 11.74 21.84
N LEU A 619 -9.48 11.77 22.54
CA LEU A 619 -10.48 12.84 22.43
C LEU A 619 -9.93 14.18 22.93
N ALA A 620 -9.18 14.18 24.04
CA ALA A 620 -8.47 15.34 24.54
C ALA A 620 -7.45 15.85 23.50
N GLY A 621 -6.71 14.92 22.86
CA GLY A 621 -5.79 15.20 21.76
C GLY A 621 -6.46 15.87 20.57
N LEU A 622 -7.61 15.35 20.10
CA LEU A 622 -8.40 15.95 19.02
C LEU A 622 -8.82 17.39 19.34
N VAL A 623 -9.29 17.64 20.57
CA VAL A 623 -9.69 18.98 21.02
C VAL A 623 -8.48 19.92 21.12
N ASN A 624 -7.32 19.40 21.53
CA ASN A 624 -6.07 20.16 21.59
C ASN A 624 -5.58 20.56 20.19
N VAL A 625 -5.68 19.66 19.20
CA VAL A 625 -5.32 19.98 17.80
C VAL A 625 -6.26 21.05 17.25
N ASP A 626 -7.57 20.83 17.38
CA ASP A 626 -8.60 21.76 16.93
C ASP A 626 -9.91 21.57 17.71
N SER A 627 -10.17 22.49 18.65
CA SER A 627 -11.32 22.37 19.56
C SER A 627 -12.68 22.33 18.86
N SER A 628 -12.82 22.94 17.68
CA SER A 628 -14.09 22.97 16.95
C SER A 628 -14.34 21.68 16.17
N ILE A 629 -13.29 21.03 15.67
CA ILE A 629 -13.39 19.77 14.94
C ILE A 629 -13.41 18.61 15.94
N GLY A 630 -12.51 18.62 16.93
CA GLY A 630 -12.38 17.55 17.92
C GLY A 630 -13.66 17.31 18.72
N LYS A 631 -14.31 18.38 19.23
CA LYS A 631 -15.59 18.24 19.95
C LYS A 631 -16.68 17.65 19.07
N LYS A 632 -16.81 18.17 17.85
CA LYS A 632 -17.84 17.69 16.91
C LYS A 632 -17.64 16.23 16.51
N LEU A 633 -16.39 15.80 16.28
CA LEU A 633 -16.08 14.40 15.98
C LEU A 633 -16.42 13.51 17.17
N SER A 634 -16.01 13.89 18.39
CA SER A 634 -16.31 13.16 19.61
C SER A 634 -17.82 12.97 19.81
N ASP A 635 -18.54 14.10 19.88
CA ASP A 635 -19.98 14.11 20.14
C ASP A 635 -20.75 13.39 19.01
N GLY A 636 -20.28 13.53 17.76
CA GLY A 636 -20.88 12.91 16.59
C GLY A 636 -20.78 11.38 16.60
N VAL A 637 -19.62 10.81 16.94
CA VAL A 637 -19.45 9.35 17.02
C VAL A 637 -20.30 8.75 18.14
N ASP A 638 -20.28 9.35 19.34
CA ASP A 638 -21.06 8.84 20.47
C ASP A 638 -22.56 8.89 20.18
N THR A 639 -23.04 10.02 19.63
CA THR A 639 -24.44 10.18 19.21
C THR A 639 -24.81 9.15 18.14
N PHE A 640 -23.92 8.92 17.18
CA PHE A 640 -24.14 7.95 16.11
C PHE A 640 -24.25 6.51 16.64
N VAL A 641 -23.33 6.07 17.50
CA VAL A 641 -23.37 4.74 18.11
C VAL A 641 -24.66 4.56 18.90
N GLN A 642 -25.03 5.53 19.74
CA GLN A 642 -26.27 5.46 20.52
C GLN A 642 -27.53 5.42 19.64
N ASN A 643 -27.59 6.25 18.59
CA ASN A 643 -28.72 6.23 17.65
C ASN A 643 -28.80 4.90 16.89
N THR A 644 -27.66 4.31 16.53
CA THR A 644 -27.61 3.00 15.86
C THR A 644 -28.11 1.89 16.78
N LEU A 645 -27.68 1.88 18.04
CA LEU A 645 -28.16 0.90 19.03
C LEU A 645 -29.68 1.02 19.23
N GLN A 646 -30.20 2.24 19.34
CA GLN A 646 -31.65 2.48 19.41
C GLN A 646 -32.40 2.04 18.15
N GLU A 647 -31.84 2.29 16.96
CA GLU A 647 -32.40 1.82 15.69
C GLU A 647 -32.44 0.28 15.65
N ALA A 648 -31.36 -0.38 16.04
CA ALA A 648 -31.28 -1.83 16.10
C ALA A 648 -32.25 -2.43 17.11
N ASP A 649 -32.35 -1.85 18.32
CA ASP A 649 -33.32 -2.27 19.34
C ASP A 649 -34.76 -2.14 18.85
N ALA A 650 -35.12 -1.03 18.20
CA ALA A 650 -36.45 -0.84 17.64
C ALA A 650 -36.80 -1.91 16.59
N TRP A 651 -35.83 -2.32 15.77
CA TRP A 651 -36.01 -3.41 14.81
C TRP A 651 -36.18 -4.77 15.48
N VAL A 652 -35.37 -5.08 16.49
CA VAL A 652 -35.45 -6.33 17.26
C VAL A 652 -36.77 -6.43 18.03
N GLU A 653 -37.19 -5.35 18.70
CA GLU A 653 -38.47 -5.27 19.42
C GLU A 653 -39.68 -5.45 18.50
N ALA A 654 -39.56 -5.01 17.24
CA ALA A 654 -40.57 -5.21 16.21
C ALA A 654 -40.56 -6.62 15.59
N GLY A 655 -39.60 -7.48 15.95
CA GLY A 655 -39.50 -8.86 15.48
C GLY A 655 -38.62 -9.05 14.24
N TYR A 656 -37.78 -8.08 13.89
CA TYR A 656 -36.94 -8.09 12.68
C TYR A 656 -35.43 -8.01 13.00
N PRO A 657 -34.87 -9.03 13.68
CA PRO A 657 -33.48 -9.00 14.17
C PRO A 657 -32.42 -8.94 13.06
N ARG A 658 -32.68 -9.43 11.84
CA ARG A 658 -31.71 -9.29 10.72
C ARG A 658 -31.57 -7.82 10.31
N VAL A 659 -32.68 -7.08 10.28
CA VAL A 659 -32.63 -5.65 9.95
C VAL A 659 -31.87 -4.88 11.03
N GLY A 660 -32.09 -5.20 12.31
CA GLY A 660 -31.34 -4.61 13.42
C GLY A 660 -29.84 -4.93 13.37
N LEU A 661 -29.46 -6.17 13.07
CA LEU A 661 -28.05 -6.54 12.85
C LEU A 661 -27.43 -5.83 11.65
N GLN A 662 -28.18 -5.65 10.57
CA GLN A 662 -27.70 -4.95 9.39
C GLN A 662 -27.42 -3.47 9.70
N ALA A 663 -28.23 -2.81 10.55
CA ALA A 663 -27.97 -1.46 11.00
C ALA A 663 -26.63 -1.36 11.74
N ILE A 664 -26.36 -2.31 12.64
CA ILE A 664 -25.10 -2.39 13.37
C ILE A 664 -23.93 -2.69 12.43
N ALA A 665 -24.10 -3.58 11.45
CA ALA A 665 -23.06 -3.92 10.48
C ALA A 665 -22.65 -2.69 9.64
N MET A 666 -23.63 -1.93 9.13
CA MET A 666 -23.39 -0.69 8.39
C MET A 666 -22.68 0.35 9.25
N ALA A 667 -23.08 0.48 10.52
CA ALA A 667 -22.44 1.42 11.43
C ALA A 667 -21.01 1.02 11.75
N THR A 668 -20.77 -0.27 12.02
CA THR A 668 -19.44 -0.83 12.29
C THR A 668 -18.48 -0.59 11.13
N GLU A 669 -18.94 -0.77 9.89
CA GLU A 669 -18.16 -0.47 8.68
C GLU A 669 -17.79 1.02 8.60
N LEU A 670 -18.70 1.92 8.97
CA LEU A 670 -18.48 3.38 8.88
C LEU A 670 -17.54 3.93 9.97
N VAL A 671 -17.59 3.41 11.21
CA VAL A 671 -16.70 3.85 12.30
C VAL A 671 -15.43 3.02 12.45
N GLY A 672 -15.30 1.91 11.71
CA GLY A 672 -14.14 1.02 11.74
C GLY A 672 -14.07 0.12 12.99
N GLY A 673 -15.22 -0.20 13.59
CA GLY A 673 -15.32 -0.98 14.83
C GLY A 673 -15.71 -0.14 16.05
N ASP A 674 -16.56 -0.72 16.91
CA ASP A 674 -16.91 -0.20 18.22
C ASP A 674 -17.35 -1.39 19.11
N GLY A 675 -16.88 -1.43 20.36
CA GLY A 675 -17.15 -2.53 21.29
C GLY A 675 -18.61 -2.65 21.68
N HIS A 676 -19.33 -1.52 21.78
CA HIS A 676 -20.78 -1.54 22.09
C HIS A 676 -21.59 -2.07 20.91
N LEU A 677 -21.26 -1.63 19.69
CA LEU A 677 -21.86 -2.18 18.46
C LEU A 677 -21.59 -3.70 18.35
N SER A 678 -20.35 -4.12 18.59
CA SER A 678 -19.93 -5.53 18.50
C SER A 678 -20.63 -6.41 19.54
N ALA A 679 -20.71 -5.95 20.79
CA ALA A 679 -21.42 -6.62 21.87
C ALA A 679 -22.91 -6.76 21.56
N LYS A 680 -23.55 -5.70 21.05
CA LYS A 680 -24.96 -5.75 20.67
C LYS A 680 -25.22 -6.67 19.48
N ALA A 681 -24.33 -6.67 18.49
CA ALA A 681 -24.42 -7.61 17.37
C ALA A 681 -24.27 -9.07 17.83
N ALA A 682 -23.43 -9.35 18.82
CA ALA A 682 -23.33 -10.69 19.41
C ALA A 682 -24.62 -11.06 20.16
N GLU A 683 -25.15 -10.17 20.99
CA GLU A 683 -26.42 -10.35 21.71
C GLU A 683 -27.58 -10.70 20.78
N ILE A 684 -27.75 -9.95 19.68
CA ILE A 684 -28.85 -10.19 18.73
C ILE A 684 -28.63 -11.52 17.98
N ARG A 685 -27.40 -11.82 17.54
CA ARG A 685 -27.08 -13.10 16.87
C ARG A 685 -27.38 -14.29 17.78
N ASP A 686 -26.98 -14.23 19.04
CA ASP A 686 -27.18 -15.32 20.00
C ASP A 686 -28.65 -15.50 20.37
N SER A 687 -29.37 -14.40 20.61
CA SER A 687 -30.78 -14.45 21.02
C SER A 687 -31.74 -14.84 19.90
N ALA A 688 -31.50 -14.37 18.68
CA ALA A 688 -32.37 -14.62 17.53
C ALA A 688 -31.89 -15.75 16.61
N SER A 689 -30.65 -16.24 16.77
CA SER A 689 -30.04 -17.26 15.91
C SER A 689 -30.07 -16.89 14.42
N VAL A 690 -29.81 -15.61 14.12
CA VAL A 690 -29.77 -15.06 12.75
C VAL A 690 -28.36 -14.60 12.38
N ASP A 691 -28.06 -14.59 11.09
CA ASP A 691 -26.81 -14.06 10.52
C ASP A 691 -27.15 -13.15 9.34
N VAL A 692 -26.44 -12.02 9.24
CA VAL A 692 -26.58 -11.03 8.15
C VAL A 692 -25.40 -11.05 7.20
N ARG A 693 -24.39 -11.90 7.44
CA ARG A 693 -23.28 -12.05 6.52
C ARG A 693 -23.77 -12.61 5.19
N ARG A 694 -23.28 -12.05 4.10
CA ARG A 694 -23.67 -12.42 2.73
C ARG A 694 -22.51 -13.13 2.06
N THR A 695 -22.80 -14.26 1.43
CA THR A 695 -21.82 -15.00 0.64
C THR A 695 -21.82 -14.48 -0.80
N TYR A 696 -20.64 -14.24 -1.34
CA TYR A 696 -20.39 -13.86 -2.73
C TYR A 696 -19.49 -14.90 -3.39
N ARG A 697 -20.03 -15.67 -4.32
CA ARG A 697 -19.24 -16.53 -5.22
C ARG A 697 -18.50 -15.64 -6.20
N LEU A 698 -17.18 -15.69 -6.14
CA LEU A 698 -16.32 -14.86 -6.95
C LEU A 698 -16.39 -15.31 -8.42
N PRO A 699 -16.41 -14.38 -9.39
CA PRO A 699 -16.37 -14.72 -10.80
C PRO A 699 -15.00 -15.34 -11.13
N VAL A 700 -15.01 -16.39 -11.93
CA VAL A 700 -13.77 -17.04 -12.40
C VAL A 700 -13.63 -17.02 -13.91
N LYS A 701 -14.72 -16.75 -14.65
CA LYS A 701 -14.71 -16.71 -16.11
C LYS A 701 -13.62 -15.81 -16.65
N ASP A 702 -12.78 -16.37 -17.52
CA ASP A 702 -11.62 -15.69 -18.11
C ASP A 702 -10.70 -15.03 -17.05
N LEU A 703 -10.77 -15.51 -15.80
CA LEU A 703 -10.11 -14.96 -14.61
C LEU A 703 -10.40 -13.47 -14.39
N GLN A 704 -11.58 -13.00 -14.82
CA GLN A 704 -11.99 -11.61 -14.61
C GLN A 704 -12.07 -11.31 -13.11
N GLY A 705 -11.35 -10.27 -12.68
CA GLY A 705 -11.25 -9.89 -11.27
C GLY A 705 -10.05 -10.50 -10.53
N TRP A 706 -9.23 -11.29 -11.21
CA TRP A 706 -8.01 -11.89 -10.67
C TRP A 706 -6.75 -11.35 -11.35
N SER A 707 -5.68 -11.22 -10.58
CA SER A 707 -4.32 -10.95 -11.03
C SER A 707 -3.50 -12.21 -10.79
N THR A 708 -2.96 -12.79 -11.86
CA THR A 708 -2.22 -14.06 -11.79
C THR A 708 -0.72 -13.88 -12.01
N SER A 709 0.07 -14.76 -11.40
CA SER A 709 1.51 -14.86 -11.56
C SER A 709 1.98 -16.32 -11.50
N GLY A 710 3.22 -16.58 -11.94
CA GLY A 710 3.87 -17.88 -11.76
C GLY A 710 3.35 -19.02 -12.63
N GLY A 711 2.55 -18.76 -13.67
CA GLY A 711 2.11 -19.79 -14.59
C GLY A 711 0.96 -19.41 -15.50
N GLU A 712 0.59 -20.35 -16.37
CA GLU A 712 -0.73 -20.32 -17.00
C GLU A 712 -1.77 -20.70 -15.95
N TRP A 713 -2.87 -19.95 -15.93
CA TRP A 713 -4.03 -20.22 -15.09
C TRP A 713 -5.22 -20.40 -16.01
N GLU A 714 -6.01 -21.43 -15.76
CA GLU A 714 -7.23 -21.71 -16.52
C GLU A 714 -8.45 -21.51 -15.61
N ALA A 715 -9.58 -21.19 -16.21
CA ALA A 715 -10.84 -21.12 -15.52
C ALA A 715 -11.89 -21.94 -16.25
N GLU A 716 -12.65 -22.73 -15.50
CA GLU A 716 -13.81 -23.48 -15.98
C GLU A 716 -15.05 -22.99 -15.21
N GLU A 717 -16.13 -22.71 -15.93
CA GLU A 717 -17.43 -22.37 -15.36
C GLU A 717 -18.49 -23.26 -16.01
N ASP A 718 -19.05 -24.19 -15.23
CA ASP A 718 -20.15 -25.07 -15.66
C ASP A 718 -21.32 -24.96 -14.68
N GLY A 719 -22.41 -24.34 -15.12
CA GLY A 719 -23.56 -24.03 -14.28
C GLY A 719 -23.18 -23.15 -13.08
N THR A 720 -23.19 -23.73 -11.88
CA THR A 720 -22.85 -23.04 -10.63
C THR A 720 -21.44 -23.34 -10.11
N ASP A 721 -20.75 -24.29 -10.73
CA ASP A 721 -19.40 -24.68 -10.34
C ASP A 721 -18.37 -23.77 -11.01
N ARG A 722 -17.53 -23.16 -10.18
CA ARG A 722 -16.51 -22.20 -10.60
C ARG A 722 -15.14 -22.73 -10.23
N THR A 723 -14.33 -23.04 -11.22
CA THR A 723 -13.04 -23.69 -11.02
C THR A 723 -11.92 -22.81 -11.55
N ILE A 724 -10.88 -22.62 -10.72
CA ILE A 724 -9.58 -22.07 -11.13
C ILE A 724 -8.58 -23.22 -11.11
N ILE A 725 -7.88 -23.43 -12.22
CA ILE A 725 -6.92 -24.51 -12.40
C ILE A 725 -5.54 -23.92 -12.61
N HIS A 726 -4.58 -24.44 -11.86
CA HIS A 726 -3.17 -24.29 -12.20
C HIS A 726 -2.65 -25.63 -12.72
N PRO A 727 -2.29 -25.73 -14.02
CA PRO A 727 -1.96 -27.00 -14.65
C PRO A 727 -0.47 -27.36 -14.59
N GLU A 728 0.38 -26.50 -14.02
CA GLU A 728 1.84 -26.65 -14.09
C GLU A 728 2.45 -27.10 -12.75
N ASP A 729 3.63 -27.71 -12.81
CA ASP A 729 4.37 -28.15 -11.61
C ASP A 729 5.35 -27.06 -11.13
N ARG A 730 4.81 -25.89 -10.76
CA ARG A 730 5.58 -24.75 -10.23
C ARG A 730 4.76 -23.90 -9.26
N ALA A 731 5.43 -22.99 -8.56
CA ALA A 731 4.80 -22.03 -7.68
C ALA A 731 4.06 -20.94 -8.47
N ALA A 732 2.81 -20.67 -8.09
CA ALA A 732 1.95 -19.68 -8.72
C ALA A 732 0.99 -19.02 -7.72
N GLU A 733 0.56 -17.80 -8.04
CA GLU A 733 -0.43 -17.07 -7.25
C GLU A 733 -1.54 -16.48 -8.14
N ALA A 734 -2.76 -16.43 -7.61
CA ALA A 734 -3.91 -15.73 -8.20
C ALA A 734 -4.58 -14.89 -7.13
N THR A 735 -4.44 -13.56 -7.18
CA THR A 735 -4.96 -12.64 -6.17
C THR A 735 -6.15 -11.83 -6.69
N LEU A 736 -7.12 -11.51 -5.84
CA LEU A 736 -8.22 -10.62 -6.21
C LEU A 736 -7.70 -9.22 -6.53
N ILE A 737 -8.15 -8.66 -7.65
CA ILE A 737 -7.84 -7.28 -8.07
C ILE A 737 -8.51 -6.29 -7.12
N LYS A 738 -9.78 -6.55 -6.77
CA LYS A 738 -10.53 -5.73 -5.82
C LYS A 738 -10.35 -6.36 -4.43
N PRO A 739 -9.68 -5.69 -3.49
CA PRO A 739 -9.56 -6.22 -2.14
C PRO A 739 -10.95 -6.31 -1.50
N PRO A 740 -11.16 -7.32 -0.64
CA PRO A 740 -12.39 -7.46 0.13
C PRO A 740 -12.56 -6.31 1.14
N ARG A 741 -13.71 -6.30 1.82
CA ARG A 741 -13.95 -5.41 2.97
C ARG A 741 -12.95 -5.70 4.10
N SER A 742 -12.89 -4.84 5.11
CA SER A 742 -11.95 -4.99 6.25
C SER A 742 -12.19 -6.26 7.06
N THR A 743 -13.44 -6.69 7.18
CA THR A 743 -13.84 -7.95 7.79
C THR A 743 -14.49 -8.85 6.76
N PHE A 744 -13.99 -10.07 6.61
CA PHE A 744 -14.50 -11.04 5.66
C PHE A 744 -14.05 -12.45 6.02
N ARG A 745 -14.72 -13.44 5.45
CA ARG A 745 -14.25 -14.81 5.36
C ARG A 745 -14.09 -15.17 3.89
N PHE A 746 -12.93 -15.71 3.52
CA PHE A 746 -12.68 -16.23 2.19
C PHE A 746 -12.56 -17.75 2.28
N ASP A 747 -13.44 -18.45 1.56
CA ASP A 747 -13.52 -19.90 1.50
C ASP A 747 -13.17 -20.38 0.09
N VAL A 748 -12.44 -21.48 0.00
CA VAL A 748 -12.18 -22.15 -1.28
C VAL A 748 -12.11 -23.65 -1.07
N ASP A 749 -12.76 -24.41 -1.94
CA ASP A 749 -12.69 -25.86 -1.93
C ASP A 749 -11.47 -26.28 -2.76
N VAL A 750 -10.57 -27.06 -2.17
CA VAL A 750 -9.31 -27.47 -2.81
C VAL A 750 -9.40 -28.93 -3.20
N GLU A 751 -9.14 -29.22 -4.47
CA GLU A 751 -9.00 -30.58 -5.00
C GLU A 751 -7.56 -30.79 -5.50
N VAL A 752 -6.85 -31.73 -4.87
CA VAL A 752 -5.48 -32.09 -5.23
C VAL A 752 -5.53 -33.14 -6.33
N ALA A 753 -5.05 -32.78 -7.53
CA ALA A 753 -5.20 -33.60 -8.72
C ALA A 753 -4.35 -34.89 -8.69
N ASP A 754 -3.18 -34.84 -8.05
CA ASP A 754 -2.28 -35.98 -7.92
C ASP A 754 -1.82 -36.15 -6.46
N PRO A 755 -2.38 -37.13 -5.72
CA PRO A 755 -2.04 -37.41 -4.33
C PRO A 755 -0.58 -37.82 -4.09
N GLU A 756 0.12 -38.29 -5.14
CA GLU A 756 1.53 -38.71 -5.06
C GLU A 756 2.49 -37.53 -5.32
N SER A 757 2.01 -36.44 -5.90
CA SER A 757 2.80 -35.23 -6.14
C SER A 757 2.87 -34.33 -4.90
N MET A 758 4.02 -33.68 -4.69
CA MET A 758 4.21 -32.75 -3.58
C MET A 758 3.53 -31.40 -3.91
N THR A 759 2.22 -31.31 -3.69
CA THR A 759 1.47 -30.06 -3.90
C THR A 759 1.39 -29.20 -2.64
N LEU A 760 1.44 -27.88 -2.79
CA LEU A 760 1.21 -26.91 -1.71
C LEU A 760 0.05 -25.96 -2.03
N PRO A 761 -1.20 -26.44 -2.13
CA PRO A 761 -2.33 -25.55 -2.35
C PRO A 761 -2.63 -24.73 -1.11
N GLY A 762 -3.07 -23.50 -1.28
CA GLY A 762 -3.39 -22.64 -0.16
C GLY A 762 -4.04 -21.33 -0.53
N ILE A 763 -4.24 -20.52 0.51
CA ILE A 763 -4.81 -19.18 0.44
C ILE A 763 -3.70 -18.18 0.73
N THR A 764 -3.49 -17.25 -0.18
CA THR A 764 -2.57 -16.12 0.02
C THR A 764 -3.32 -14.97 0.67
N PHE A 765 -2.69 -14.31 1.64
CA PHE A 765 -3.24 -13.16 2.34
C PHE A 765 -2.12 -12.18 2.73
N ALA A 766 -2.47 -10.89 2.81
CA ALA A 766 -1.64 -9.78 3.28
C ALA A 766 -0.29 -9.61 2.52
N GLY A 767 -0.17 -8.51 1.77
CA GLY A 767 1.10 -8.06 1.18
C GLY A 767 1.90 -7.25 2.19
N GLY A 768 2.57 -7.92 3.13
CA GLY A 768 3.42 -7.24 4.12
C GLY A 768 4.77 -6.78 3.53
N PRO A 769 5.55 -5.97 4.27
CA PRO A 769 6.96 -5.69 3.93
C PRO A 769 7.82 -6.96 3.79
N SER A 770 7.37 -8.09 4.35
CA SER A 770 7.99 -9.43 4.25
C SER A 770 7.63 -10.20 2.98
N GLY A 771 6.66 -9.76 2.18
CA GLY A 771 6.07 -10.55 1.09
C GLY A 771 4.68 -11.06 1.42
N ASN A 772 4.09 -11.76 0.47
CA ASN A 772 2.81 -12.44 0.63
C ASN A 772 2.96 -13.61 1.62
N ARG A 773 2.00 -13.74 2.53
CA ARG A 773 1.88 -14.91 3.41
C ARG A 773 0.84 -15.85 2.83
N SER A 774 1.07 -17.14 2.97
CA SER A 774 0.12 -18.13 2.52
C SER A 774 -0.18 -19.15 3.60
N PHE A 775 -1.45 -19.48 3.76
CA PHE A 775 -1.91 -20.62 4.55
C PHE A 775 -2.08 -21.81 3.61
N VAL A 776 -1.21 -22.82 3.75
CA VAL A 776 -1.07 -23.91 2.77
C VAL A 776 -1.31 -25.28 3.40
N MET A 777 -1.71 -26.24 2.56
CA MET A 777 -1.79 -27.66 2.89
C MET A 777 -0.61 -28.43 2.27
N LEU A 778 -0.02 -29.38 3.01
CA LEU A 778 1.03 -30.28 2.51
C LEU A 778 0.42 -31.50 1.81
N GLY A 779 0.40 -31.50 0.47
CA GLY A 779 -0.12 -32.60 -0.34
C GLY A 779 -1.56 -32.98 0.07
N ASN A 780 -1.82 -34.27 0.21
CA ASN A 780 -3.07 -34.81 0.76
C ASN A 780 -2.99 -35.16 2.26
N SER A 781 -1.91 -34.76 2.94
CA SER A 781 -1.60 -35.25 4.30
C SER A 781 -2.60 -34.77 5.37
N GLY A 782 -3.39 -33.73 5.06
CA GLY A 782 -4.20 -33.00 6.04
C GLY A 782 -3.35 -32.21 7.03
N THR A 783 -2.10 -31.88 6.68
CA THR A 783 -1.23 -31.02 7.49
C THR A 783 -1.23 -29.63 6.90
N PHE A 784 -1.52 -28.62 7.71
CA PHE A 784 -1.67 -27.23 7.29
C PHE A 784 -0.68 -26.35 8.04
N GLY A 785 -0.19 -25.28 7.41
CA GLY A 785 0.74 -24.36 8.05
C GLY A 785 0.91 -23.09 7.24
N PHE A 786 1.87 -22.28 7.66
CA PHE A 786 2.18 -21.02 6.98
C PHE A 786 3.40 -21.18 6.09
N LEU A 787 3.28 -20.57 4.92
CA LEU A 787 4.33 -20.44 3.93
C LEU A 787 4.63 -18.96 3.72
N GLU A 788 5.88 -18.59 3.90
CA GLU A 788 6.40 -17.29 3.46
C GLU A 788 7.34 -17.52 2.29
N PHE A 789 7.23 -16.73 1.22
CA PHE A 789 8.22 -16.78 0.14
C PHE A 789 9.40 -15.88 0.50
N ASP A 790 10.61 -16.42 0.41
CA ASP A 790 11.82 -15.63 0.49
C ASP A 790 11.90 -14.71 -0.73
N ARG A 791 11.83 -13.39 -0.52
CA ARG A 791 11.80 -12.39 -1.62
C ARG A 791 13.06 -12.40 -2.49
N GLU A 792 14.20 -12.84 -1.97
CA GLU A 792 15.45 -12.81 -2.74
C GLU A 792 15.55 -14.00 -3.67
N THR A 793 15.24 -15.19 -3.16
CA THR A 793 15.39 -16.47 -3.84
C THR A 793 14.11 -16.98 -4.49
N GLY A 794 12.95 -16.46 -4.07
CA GLY A 794 11.63 -17.02 -4.41
C GLY A 794 11.34 -18.37 -3.76
N ALA A 795 12.22 -18.85 -2.88
CA ALA A 795 12.06 -20.16 -2.25
C ALA A 795 11.03 -20.11 -1.12
N PRO A 796 10.22 -21.16 -0.95
CA PRO A 796 9.33 -21.29 0.19
C PRO A 796 10.13 -21.44 1.48
N LYS A 797 9.80 -20.62 2.47
CA LYS A 797 10.20 -20.81 3.87
C LYS A 797 9.00 -21.36 4.62
N LEU A 798 9.03 -22.66 4.86
CA LEU A 798 8.05 -23.37 5.69
C LEU A 798 8.44 -23.19 7.15
N ASP A 799 7.56 -22.62 7.97
CA ASP A 799 7.72 -22.73 9.43
C ASP A 799 7.15 -24.08 9.88
N MET A 800 7.98 -25.12 9.85
CA MET A 800 7.56 -26.50 10.16
C MET A 800 6.93 -26.64 11.55
N ASP A 801 7.29 -25.78 12.50
CA ASP A 801 6.72 -25.77 13.85
C ASP A 801 5.29 -25.18 13.87
N ALA A 802 4.95 -24.38 12.86
CA ALA A 802 3.61 -23.83 12.68
C ALA A 802 2.64 -24.82 12.00
N PHE A 803 3.14 -25.97 11.50
CA PHE A 803 2.29 -26.96 10.84
C PHE A 803 1.48 -27.79 11.85
N LYS A 804 0.17 -27.84 11.65
CA LYS A 804 -0.78 -28.56 12.50
C LYS A 804 -1.57 -29.58 11.68
N ARG A 805 -1.90 -30.72 12.30
CA ARG A 805 -2.80 -31.71 11.70
C ARG A 805 -4.25 -31.21 11.74
N GLY A 806 -4.80 -30.99 10.56
CA GLY A 806 -6.20 -30.68 10.32
C GLY A 806 -7.04 -31.92 10.00
N PRO A 807 -8.23 -31.71 9.41
CA PRO A 807 -9.03 -32.78 8.82
C PRO A 807 -8.23 -33.51 7.73
N ARG A 808 -8.50 -34.82 7.57
CA ARG A 808 -8.00 -35.55 6.41
C ARG A 808 -8.81 -35.14 5.19
N VAL A 809 -8.13 -34.96 4.06
CA VAL A 809 -8.76 -34.77 2.76
C VAL A 809 -9.68 -35.97 2.48
N LYS A 810 -11.00 -35.76 2.52
CA LYS A 810 -12.01 -36.78 2.23
C LYS A 810 -12.39 -36.66 0.75
N ASP A 811 -12.41 -37.78 0.04
CA ASP A 811 -12.79 -37.82 -1.38
C ASP A 811 -11.97 -36.86 -2.28
N GLY A 812 -10.72 -36.57 -1.90
CA GLY A 812 -9.84 -35.67 -2.63
C GLY A 812 -10.11 -34.18 -2.44
N LYS A 813 -11.06 -33.79 -1.57
CA LYS A 813 -11.47 -32.40 -1.35
C LYS A 813 -11.30 -31.96 0.11
N VAL A 814 -11.04 -30.67 0.30
CA VAL A 814 -11.04 -29.98 1.60
C VAL A 814 -11.41 -28.51 1.39
N THR A 815 -12.24 -27.93 2.26
CA THR A 815 -12.49 -26.49 2.24
C THR A 815 -11.45 -25.80 3.09
N MET A 816 -10.67 -24.90 2.49
CA MET A 816 -9.75 -24.02 3.21
C MET A 816 -10.42 -22.66 3.40
N SER A 817 -10.23 -22.06 4.57
CA SER A 817 -10.78 -20.74 4.85
C SER A 817 -9.84 -19.83 5.62
N ILE A 818 -9.96 -18.53 5.37
CA ILE A 818 -9.38 -17.47 6.17
C ILE A 818 -10.50 -16.51 6.58
N GLU A 819 -10.58 -16.20 7.87
CA GLU A 819 -11.53 -15.25 8.42
C GLU A 819 -10.76 -14.08 9.03
N VAL A 820 -10.86 -12.93 8.39
CA VAL A 820 -10.29 -11.66 8.84
C VAL A 820 -11.35 -10.96 9.69
N GLY A 821 -11.15 -10.97 11.01
CA GLY A 821 -11.93 -10.18 11.96
C GLY A 821 -11.20 -8.88 12.36
N PRO A 822 -11.82 -8.06 13.22
CA PRO A 822 -11.25 -6.79 13.66
C PRO A 822 -9.92 -6.95 14.42
N HIS A 823 -9.79 -8.00 15.23
CA HIS A 823 -8.64 -8.21 16.14
C HIS A 823 -7.78 -9.43 15.83
N ALA A 824 -8.28 -10.33 14.97
CA ALA A 824 -7.59 -11.57 14.66
C ALA A 824 -7.93 -12.07 13.26
N THR A 825 -6.96 -12.74 12.65
CA THR A 825 -7.15 -13.54 11.45
C THR A 825 -7.14 -15.01 11.82
N LYS A 826 -8.21 -15.73 11.53
CA LYS A 826 -8.36 -17.15 11.84
C LYS A 826 -8.31 -17.99 10.56
N PHE A 827 -7.77 -19.19 10.67
CA PHE A 827 -7.53 -20.08 9.53
C PHE A 827 -8.19 -21.42 9.80
N TYR A 828 -8.94 -21.92 8.81
CA TYR A 828 -9.78 -23.10 8.95
C TYR A 828 -9.49 -24.13 7.85
N ALA A 829 -9.77 -25.39 8.18
CA ALA A 829 -9.99 -26.45 7.21
C ALA A 829 -11.25 -27.23 7.61
N ASP A 830 -12.20 -27.40 6.69
CA ASP A 830 -13.54 -27.96 6.95
C ASP A 830 -14.16 -27.42 8.26
N ASP A 831 -14.17 -26.08 8.40
CA ASP A 831 -14.65 -25.32 9.57
C ASP A 831 -13.92 -25.56 10.90
N LYS A 832 -12.90 -26.43 10.92
CA LYS A 832 -12.03 -26.59 12.08
C LYS A 832 -10.98 -25.49 12.09
N GLU A 833 -10.99 -24.64 13.11
CA GLU A 833 -9.92 -23.65 13.32
C GLU A 833 -8.58 -24.37 13.57
N LEU A 834 -7.57 -24.04 12.78
CA LEU A 834 -6.22 -24.60 12.86
C LEU A 834 -5.23 -23.59 13.43
N ALA A 835 -5.37 -22.32 13.06
CA ALA A 835 -4.50 -21.25 13.52
C ALA A 835 -5.26 -19.94 13.68
N SER A 836 -4.68 -19.04 14.47
CA SER A 836 -5.12 -17.67 14.62
C SER A 836 -3.87 -16.78 14.74
N ILE A 837 -3.90 -15.62 14.09
CA ILE A 837 -2.90 -14.57 14.20
C ILE A 837 -3.61 -13.34 14.77
N GLU A 838 -3.16 -12.91 15.95
CA GLU A 838 -3.63 -11.66 16.55
C GLU A 838 -2.99 -10.48 15.81
N GLN A 839 -3.77 -9.82 14.97
CA GLN A 839 -3.37 -8.65 14.21
C GLN A 839 -4.61 -7.84 13.84
N ALA A 840 -4.46 -6.52 13.77
CA ALA A 840 -5.53 -5.63 13.33
C ALA A 840 -5.97 -5.97 11.90
N ALA A 841 -7.27 -5.80 11.61
CA ALA A 841 -7.82 -6.00 10.26
C ALA A 841 -7.04 -5.21 9.19
N SER A 842 -6.59 -3.99 9.51
CA SER A 842 -5.78 -3.16 8.62
C SER A 842 -4.43 -3.78 8.22
N ALA A 843 -3.87 -4.67 9.05
CA ALA A 843 -2.64 -5.39 8.75
C ALA A 843 -2.84 -6.52 7.73
N VAL A 844 -4.10 -6.89 7.48
CA VAL A 844 -4.53 -8.04 6.65
C VAL A 844 -5.36 -7.63 5.45
N ALA A 845 -5.91 -6.41 5.49
CA ALA A 845 -6.59 -5.70 4.42
C ALA A 845 -5.60 -5.44 3.25
N GLY A 846 -5.20 -6.51 2.58
CA GLY A 846 -4.29 -6.55 1.44
C GLY A 846 -4.78 -7.55 0.39
N GLN A 847 -3.88 -8.01 -0.46
CA GLN A 847 -4.19 -9.05 -1.45
C GLN A 847 -4.67 -10.32 -0.74
N ILE A 848 -5.86 -10.79 -1.12
CA ILE A 848 -6.36 -12.13 -0.82
C ILE A 848 -6.35 -12.92 -2.12
N GLY A 849 -6.05 -14.21 -2.05
CA GLY A 849 -5.95 -15.01 -3.26
C GLY A 849 -5.69 -16.48 -2.99
N LEU A 850 -5.28 -17.14 -4.06
CA LEU A 850 -4.92 -18.54 -4.12
C LEU A 850 -3.41 -18.64 -4.35
N THR A 851 -2.77 -19.57 -3.67
CA THR A 851 -1.40 -20.00 -4.00
C THR A 851 -1.39 -21.49 -4.25
N CYS A 852 -0.51 -21.93 -5.13
CA CYS A 852 -0.19 -23.33 -5.24
C CYS A 852 1.28 -23.51 -5.58
N TRP A 853 1.81 -24.66 -5.17
CA TRP A 853 2.90 -25.32 -5.85
C TRP A 853 2.36 -26.61 -6.40
N GLY A 854 2.35 -26.77 -7.73
CA GLY A 854 1.88 -27.99 -8.37
C GLY A 854 0.41 -27.98 -8.77
N LYS A 855 0.00 -29.03 -9.49
CA LYS A 855 -1.32 -29.12 -10.12
C LYS A 855 -2.44 -29.13 -9.10
N THR A 856 -3.24 -28.06 -9.10
CA THR A 856 -4.32 -27.88 -8.13
C THR A 856 -5.58 -27.34 -8.82
N LYS A 857 -6.74 -27.81 -8.37
CA LYS A 857 -8.03 -27.18 -8.68
C LYS A 857 -8.58 -26.48 -7.45
N PHE A 858 -8.94 -25.23 -7.62
CA PHE A 858 -9.65 -24.42 -6.63
C PHE A 858 -11.09 -24.25 -7.08
N LEU A 859 -12.01 -24.84 -6.34
CA LEU A 859 -13.43 -24.84 -6.65
C LEU A 859 -14.15 -23.84 -5.75
N ASN A 860 -15.13 -23.17 -6.34
CA ASN A 860 -16.10 -22.32 -5.68
C ASN A 860 -15.48 -21.30 -4.70
N PRO A 861 -14.55 -20.44 -5.17
CA PRO A 861 -14.02 -19.37 -4.33
C PRO A 861 -15.18 -18.44 -3.88
N ARG A 862 -15.33 -18.28 -2.56
CA ARG A 862 -16.42 -17.56 -1.92
C ARG A 862 -15.88 -16.52 -0.97
N LEU A 863 -16.52 -15.35 -0.94
CA LEU A 863 -16.26 -14.29 0.02
C LEU A 863 -17.52 -14.05 0.85
N THR A 864 -17.44 -14.18 2.16
CA THR A 864 -18.53 -13.92 3.09
C THR A 864 -18.23 -12.64 3.87
N TYR A 865 -19.10 -11.64 3.84
CA TYR A 865 -18.89 -10.34 4.49
C TYR A 865 -20.15 -9.74 5.10
#